data_AF-A0A934XVA1-F1
#
_entry.id   AF-A0A934XVA1-F1
#
_cell.length_a   1.000
_cell.length_b   1.000
_cell.length_c   1.000
_cell.angle_alpha   90.00
_cell.angle_beta   90.00
_cell.angle_gamma   90.00
#
_symmetry.space_group_name_H-M   'P 1'
#
loop_
_entity.id
_entity.type
_entity.pdbx_description
1 polymer ?
#
loop_
_entity_poly.entity_id
_entity_poly.type
_entity_poly.pdbx_seq_one_letter_code
_entity_poly.pdbx_strand_id
1 'polypeptide(L)'
;MNPPLLPSGKSLFSLHYLESRLPAHPEWAEDPTQAFAALAALWEKAQRYGAAWNEAQTEDEFIKPMLALLGWSYIPQVKNSRGGRVNRPDYALFADEATKNAAYPHQGDDDPFYGRSLAIAEAKYWGRPLSRKDASGRDTWKSDNNPSHQMVGYLVGTRCPWGILTNGRIWRLYSREVSSTASEYYEVDLAAICLPLSSQERGPGGEVDTFRRFWLFFRRAAFTPDAQGRSFVRRIHAGSATYAREISDKLKELVFDEVMPEIAGGFVAYRRQQLGMREETAESLGQVYRASLSLLYKLLFVLYAEARNLLPITNPAYWEESLTRMARQVAERADRGLAISDATHATRQYDSLLALFRRIDQGDPDLGVPRYDGGLFNPATPDNRFLAGHKLSDRAVARAVDILVRDAGQPVDYAYISVRNLGSIYEGLLENKLALTSPPAPSPLPITGEERGLGGEVLLVNDRGERKATGSYYTPDYIVDYIVRQTLGPVLDGRQTAFAAAMDRIAELRGRLAKTLDAGANRQLRGQLAGAERDAAEAFLGIKVCDPAMGSGHFLVNAVDFLTDGIILRMQAYHDSHAGVPWEWNPIRQTVERVRGEIVGEMARQGIGLDAARLDDTSLLTRLVLKRCIYGVDLNPMAVELAKLSLWLHSFTVGAPLSFLDHHLRWGNSLIGSDVRTVEAAIVATDSGQMALWGGPFAGLLALTTTMLEIAGRADTTLADVRQSADEFAAMQAALTPYKQALDLWVSQWFDEGRKTKDHGAAFEFMTVHGADVLPALRGERALAEKVRVAVERSRALWAEKRFFHWDLEFPEVFVDLARRDWAENPGFDAVIGNPPYVR
;
A
#
# COMPACT_ATOMS: atom_id res chain seq x y z
N MET A 1 -19.09 24.63 -3.09
CA MET A 1 -19.02 23.34 -2.37
C MET A 1 -17.57 22.89 -2.24
N ASN A 2 -16.95 23.23 -1.11
CA ASN A 2 -15.65 22.69 -0.72
C ASN A 2 -15.72 21.16 -0.57
N PRO A 3 -14.62 20.43 -0.85
CA PRO A 3 -14.60 18.98 -0.65
C PRO A 3 -14.91 18.66 0.82
N PRO A 4 -15.64 17.55 1.10
CA PRO A 4 -15.76 17.08 2.47
C PRO A 4 -14.36 16.86 3.04
N LEU A 5 -14.14 17.34 4.28
CA LEU A 5 -12.93 17.07 5.04
C LEU A 5 -12.84 15.55 5.27
N LEU A 6 -12.23 14.85 4.32
CA LEU A 6 -11.95 13.42 4.46
C LEU A 6 -10.83 13.25 5.49
N PRO A 7 -10.99 12.34 6.47
CA PRO A 7 -9.98 12.11 7.49
C PRO A 7 -8.65 11.67 6.86
N SER A 8 -7.54 11.97 7.53
CA SER A 8 -6.18 11.66 7.07
C SER A 8 -5.80 10.18 7.22
N GLY A 9 -6.72 9.24 6.98
CA GLY A 9 -6.53 7.79 7.20
C GLY A 9 -7.63 6.93 6.56
N LYS A 10 -7.55 5.60 6.73
CA LYS A 10 -8.59 4.66 6.27
C LYS A 10 -9.86 4.87 7.10
N SER A 11 -10.97 5.22 6.44
CA SER A 11 -12.26 5.43 7.12
C SER A 11 -12.88 4.11 7.54
N LEU A 12 -13.39 4.02 8.77
CA LEU A 12 -14.11 2.84 9.29
C LEU A 12 -15.45 2.56 8.57
N PHE A 13 -16.03 3.58 7.92
CA PHE A 13 -17.28 3.46 7.16
C PHE A 13 -17.13 4.11 5.77
N SER A 14 -17.88 3.60 4.78
CA SER A 14 -17.92 4.19 3.44
C SER A 14 -18.67 5.52 3.50
N LEU A 15 -18.04 6.62 3.08
CA LEU A 15 -18.69 7.93 3.09
C LEU A 15 -19.93 7.91 2.20
N HIS A 16 -19.82 7.28 1.02
CA HIS A 16 -20.95 7.14 0.13
C HIS A 16 -22.09 6.34 0.78
N TYR A 17 -21.80 5.21 1.45
CA TYR A 17 -22.84 4.46 2.17
C TYR A 17 -23.55 5.33 3.22
N LEU A 18 -22.79 6.14 3.94
CA LEU A 18 -23.33 7.11 4.91
C LEU A 18 -24.16 8.22 4.23
N GLU A 19 -23.90 8.55 2.97
CA GLU A 19 -24.65 9.57 2.24
C GLU A 19 -25.91 9.02 1.56
N SER A 20 -25.84 7.85 0.95
CA SER A 20 -26.93 7.33 0.11
C SER A 20 -27.82 6.32 0.82
N ARG A 21 -27.29 5.54 1.77
CA ARG A 21 -28.03 4.43 2.42
C ARG A 21 -28.43 4.72 3.86
N LEU A 22 -27.59 5.44 4.62
CA LEU A 22 -27.92 5.81 5.99
C LEU A 22 -29.24 6.60 6.11
N PRO A 23 -29.63 7.50 5.18
CA PRO A 23 -30.93 8.18 5.27
C PRO A 23 -32.15 7.24 5.21
N ALA A 24 -31.99 6.03 4.67
CA ALA A 24 -33.04 5.01 4.62
C ALA A 24 -33.13 4.16 5.91
N HIS A 25 -32.19 4.32 6.84
CA HIS A 25 -32.21 3.62 8.13
C HIS A 25 -33.27 4.23 9.06
N PRO A 26 -34.01 3.42 9.85
CA PRO A 26 -35.07 3.93 10.73
C PRO A 26 -34.56 4.93 11.77
N GLU A 27 -33.32 4.79 12.24
CA GLU A 27 -32.68 5.71 13.18
C GLU A 27 -32.47 7.11 12.58
N TRP A 28 -32.42 7.23 11.25
CA TRP A 28 -32.32 8.52 10.58
C TRP A 28 -33.56 9.39 10.77
N ALA A 29 -34.71 8.84 11.14
CA ALA A 29 -35.93 9.62 11.40
C ALA A 29 -35.94 10.34 12.76
N GLU A 30 -34.99 10.02 13.65
CA GLU A 30 -34.97 10.55 15.02
C GLU A 30 -34.55 12.03 15.08
N ASP A 31 -35.17 12.87 15.91
CA ASP A 31 -34.89 14.31 15.94
C ASP A 31 -33.70 14.67 16.85
N PRO A 32 -32.57 15.16 16.30
CA PRO A 32 -31.40 15.53 17.09
C PRO A 32 -31.42 17.00 17.55
N THR A 33 -32.47 17.78 17.26
CA THR A 33 -32.50 19.25 17.43
C THR A 33 -32.20 19.69 18.87
N GLN A 34 -32.78 19.02 19.86
CA GLN A 34 -32.52 19.33 21.27
C GLN A 34 -31.06 19.06 21.65
N ALA A 35 -30.49 17.95 21.15
CA ALA A 35 -29.11 17.61 21.41
C ALA A 35 -28.15 18.58 20.69
N PHE A 36 -28.52 19.07 19.51
CA PHE A 36 -27.75 20.06 18.76
C PHE A 36 -27.66 21.38 19.53
N ALA A 37 -28.77 21.87 20.06
CA ALA A 37 -28.79 23.11 20.85
C ALA A 37 -27.91 22.99 22.11
N ALA A 38 -27.93 21.84 22.78
CA ALA A 38 -27.08 21.58 23.93
C ALA A 38 -25.59 21.50 23.56
N LEU A 39 -25.25 20.84 22.45
CA LEU A 39 -23.87 20.82 21.93
C LEU A 39 -23.40 22.23 21.58
N ALA A 40 -24.22 23.04 20.90
CA ALA A 40 -23.85 24.39 20.51
C ALA A 40 -23.46 25.26 21.71
N ALA A 41 -24.20 25.14 22.83
CA ALA A 41 -23.87 25.84 24.07
C ALA A 41 -22.55 25.37 24.70
N LEU A 42 -22.30 24.05 24.73
CA LEU A 42 -21.03 23.49 25.19
C LEU A 42 -19.85 23.92 24.30
N TRP A 43 -20.08 23.92 22.98
CA TRP A 43 -19.09 24.32 21.99
C TRP A 43 -18.71 25.79 22.09
N GLU A 44 -19.68 26.68 22.29
CA GLU A 44 -19.42 28.12 22.48
C GLU A 44 -18.52 28.38 23.70
N LYS A 45 -18.77 27.68 24.81
CA LYS A 45 -17.91 27.74 26.00
C LYS A 45 -16.50 27.23 25.70
N ALA A 46 -16.39 26.09 25.03
CA ALA A 46 -15.09 25.48 24.73
C ALA A 46 -14.29 26.27 23.68
N GLN A 47 -14.94 26.94 22.73
CA GLN A 47 -14.26 27.82 21.78
C GLN A 47 -13.63 29.03 22.50
N ARG A 48 -14.30 29.57 23.53
CA ARG A 48 -13.81 30.73 24.29
C ARG A 48 -12.70 30.36 25.28
N TYR A 49 -12.79 29.20 25.94
CA TYR A 49 -11.92 28.87 27.08
C TYR A 49 -11.10 27.59 26.92
N GLY A 50 -11.42 26.74 25.95
CA GLY A 50 -10.87 25.39 25.81
C GLY A 50 -9.36 25.34 25.69
N ALA A 51 -8.75 26.31 24.99
CA ALA A 51 -7.30 26.38 24.84
C ALA A 51 -6.53 26.58 26.16
N ALA A 52 -7.21 27.01 27.23
CA ALA A 52 -6.63 27.19 28.57
C ALA A 52 -6.91 26.00 29.50
N TRP A 53 -7.71 25.01 29.09
CA TRP A 53 -8.05 23.86 29.91
C TRP A 53 -6.90 22.84 29.98
N ASN A 54 -6.68 22.28 31.16
CA ASN A 54 -5.94 21.03 31.31
C ASN A 54 -6.83 19.81 31.01
N GLU A 55 -6.30 18.60 31.11
CA GLU A 55 -7.03 17.35 30.81
C GLU A 55 -8.28 17.18 31.70
N ALA A 56 -8.13 17.35 33.02
CA ALA A 56 -9.25 17.24 33.96
C ALA A 56 -10.35 18.30 33.71
N GLN A 57 -9.95 19.54 33.40
CA GLN A 57 -10.89 20.60 33.03
C GLN A 57 -11.59 20.30 31.71
N THR A 58 -10.88 19.75 30.73
CA THR A 58 -11.48 19.32 29.46
C THR A 58 -12.52 18.23 29.69
N GLU A 59 -12.21 17.29 30.59
CA GLU A 59 -13.14 16.24 30.99
C GLU A 59 -14.40 16.80 31.68
N ASP A 60 -14.22 17.62 32.71
CA ASP A 60 -15.33 18.15 33.51
C ASP A 60 -16.21 19.14 32.75
N GLU A 61 -15.59 20.03 31.98
CA GLU A 61 -16.29 21.14 31.32
C GLU A 61 -16.91 20.76 29.97
N PHE A 62 -16.44 19.67 29.35
CA PHE A 62 -16.88 19.29 28.01
C PHE A 62 -17.18 17.79 27.85
N ILE A 63 -16.24 16.89 28.16
CA ILE A 63 -16.41 15.46 27.86
C ILE A 63 -17.54 14.83 28.68
N LYS A 64 -17.58 15.04 29.99
CA LYS A 64 -18.62 14.48 30.87
C LYS A 64 -20.02 15.00 30.51
N PRO A 65 -20.23 16.32 30.28
CA PRO A 65 -21.47 16.83 29.72
C PRO A 65 -21.84 16.20 28.38
N MET A 66 -20.86 16.00 27.48
CA MET A 66 -21.07 15.36 26.19
C MET A 66 -21.47 13.88 26.32
N LEU A 67 -20.81 13.10 27.18
CA LEU A 67 -21.19 11.70 27.43
C LEU A 67 -22.61 11.60 28.00
N ALA A 68 -22.99 12.52 28.89
CA ALA A 68 -24.36 12.61 29.40
C ALA A 68 -25.37 12.96 28.28
N LEU A 69 -25.04 13.93 27.41
CA LEU A 69 -25.85 14.30 26.24
C LEU A 69 -26.05 13.13 25.27
N LEU A 70 -25.01 12.32 25.10
CA LEU A 70 -25.00 11.10 24.29
C LEU A 70 -25.70 9.92 24.97
N GLY A 71 -26.17 10.09 26.21
CA GLY A 71 -26.97 9.11 26.95
C GLY A 71 -26.17 7.97 27.59
N TRP A 72 -24.87 8.17 27.82
CA TRP A 72 -24.01 7.15 28.43
C TRP A 72 -24.09 7.13 29.95
N SER A 73 -24.22 5.92 30.51
CA SER A 73 -23.85 5.64 31.90
C SER A 73 -22.39 5.18 31.92
N TYR A 74 -21.54 5.77 32.76
CA TYR A 74 -20.10 5.47 32.76
C TYR A 74 -19.49 5.35 34.15
N ILE A 75 -18.37 4.64 34.22
CA ILE A 75 -17.49 4.58 35.40
C ILE A 75 -16.15 5.20 35.01
N PRO A 76 -15.76 6.34 35.62
CA PRO A 76 -14.40 6.85 35.53
C PRO A 76 -13.44 5.85 36.19
N GLN A 77 -12.41 5.40 35.49
CA GLN A 77 -11.42 4.50 36.07
C GLN A 77 -10.38 5.28 36.87
N VAL A 78 -10.15 4.87 38.13
CA VAL A 78 -9.16 5.52 39.01
C VAL A 78 -7.78 4.93 38.79
N LYS A 79 -6.77 5.78 38.55
CA LYS A 79 -5.36 5.37 38.45
C LYS A 79 -4.92 4.73 39.79
N ASN A 80 -4.35 3.52 39.73
CA ASN A 80 -4.03 2.74 40.93
C ASN A 80 -2.93 3.41 41.79
N SER A 81 -3.13 3.49 43.11
CA SER A 81 -2.29 4.25 44.06
C SER A 81 -0.95 3.59 44.43
N ARG A 82 -0.57 2.47 43.80
CA ARG A 82 0.61 1.64 44.16
C ARG A 82 1.63 1.47 43.03
N GLY A 83 2.00 2.53 42.32
CA GLY A 83 3.26 2.61 41.56
C GLY A 83 3.51 1.63 40.39
N GLY A 84 2.65 0.63 40.16
CA GLY A 84 2.65 -0.24 38.98
C GLY A 84 1.67 0.26 37.93
N ARG A 85 2.11 0.32 36.67
CA ARG A 85 1.26 0.70 35.52
C ARG A 85 0.14 -0.33 35.36
N VAL A 86 -1.11 0.07 35.63
CA VAL A 86 -2.28 -0.59 35.03
C VAL A 86 -2.77 0.35 33.94
N ASN A 87 -2.58 -0.02 32.68
CA ASN A 87 -2.92 0.76 31.50
C ASN A 87 -4.42 0.60 31.23
N ARG A 88 -5.26 1.48 31.79
CA ARG A 88 -6.74 1.42 31.67
C ARG A 88 -7.29 2.67 30.99
N PRO A 89 -8.37 2.55 30.19
CA PRO A 89 -9.06 3.69 29.60
C PRO A 89 -9.69 4.57 30.67
N ASP A 90 -9.83 5.87 30.40
CA ASP A 90 -10.43 6.83 31.33
C ASP A 90 -11.90 6.47 31.68
N TYR A 91 -12.65 5.95 30.71
CA TYR A 91 -14.08 5.66 30.86
C TYR A 91 -14.43 4.25 30.36
N ALA A 92 -15.19 3.52 31.17
CA ALA A 92 -15.98 2.37 30.72
C ALA A 92 -17.44 2.79 30.54
N LEU A 93 -18.03 2.48 29.38
CA LEU A 93 -19.35 2.97 28.96
C LEU A 93 -20.38 1.83 28.93
N PHE A 94 -21.49 2.02 29.62
CA PHE A 94 -22.51 1.00 29.89
C PHE A 94 -23.87 1.35 29.26
N ALA A 95 -24.69 0.31 29.04
CA ALA A 95 -26.05 0.43 28.50
C ALA A 95 -27.00 1.18 29.46
N ASP A 96 -26.85 0.97 30.76
CA ASP A 96 -27.72 1.58 31.76
C ASP A 96 -27.06 1.56 33.15
N GLU A 97 -27.71 2.25 34.09
CA GLU A 97 -27.29 2.32 35.48
C GLU A 97 -27.27 0.94 36.17
N ALA A 98 -28.15 0.01 35.79
CA ALA A 98 -28.18 -1.32 36.41
C ALA A 98 -26.94 -2.15 36.04
N THR A 99 -26.58 -2.14 34.76
CA THR A 99 -25.39 -2.80 34.22
C THR A 99 -24.12 -2.15 34.78
N LYS A 100 -24.10 -0.81 34.88
CA LYS A 100 -23.03 -0.06 35.55
C LYS A 100 -22.87 -0.51 37.01
N ASN A 101 -23.98 -0.54 37.75
CA ASN A 101 -23.98 -0.93 39.17
C ASN A 101 -23.55 -2.39 39.37
N ALA A 102 -23.90 -3.28 38.43
CA ALA A 102 -23.43 -4.66 38.42
C ALA A 102 -21.94 -4.81 38.07
N ALA A 103 -21.32 -3.83 37.39
CA ALA A 103 -19.90 -3.84 37.07
C ALA A 103 -19.02 -3.34 38.22
N TYR A 104 -19.52 -2.44 39.09
CA TYR A 104 -18.77 -1.88 40.22
C TYR A 104 -18.04 -2.92 41.10
N PRO A 105 -18.65 -4.05 41.51
CA PRO A 105 -17.99 -5.07 42.34
C PRO A 105 -16.79 -5.75 41.66
N HIS A 106 -16.70 -5.66 40.34
CA HIS A 106 -15.65 -6.29 39.53
C HIS A 106 -14.51 -5.33 39.18
N GLN A 107 -14.51 -4.10 39.68
CA GLN A 107 -13.40 -3.17 39.45
C GLN A 107 -12.08 -3.76 39.97
N GLY A 108 -11.12 -3.94 39.05
CA GLY A 108 -9.87 -4.62 39.36
C GLY A 108 -9.69 -5.93 38.58
N ASP A 109 -10.79 -6.57 38.17
CA ASP A 109 -10.80 -7.79 37.37
C ASP A 109 -11.38 -7.49 35.97
N ASP A 110 -10.49 -7.43 34.97
CA ASP A 110 -10.79 -6.83 33.67
C ASP A 110 -11.83 -7.64 32.87
N ASP A 111 -11.77 -8.97 32.88
CA ASP A 111 -12.69 -9.83 32.10
C ASP A 111 -14.17 -9.67 32.50
N PRO A 112 -14.55 -9.83 33.79
CA PRO A 112 -15.94 -9.61 34.21
C PRO A 112 -16.34 -8.13 34.16
N PHE A 113 -15.41 -7.19 34.36
CA PHE A 113 -15.72 -5.76 34.31
C PHE A 113 -16.05 -5.31 32.89
N TYR A 114 -15.11 -5.48 31.95
CA TYR A 114 -15.26 -5.02 30.57
C TYR A 114 -16.21 -5.88 29.74
N GLY A 115 -16.43 -7.15 30.12
CA GLY A 115 -17.47 -7.98 29.52
C GLY A 115 -18.90 -7.43 29.67
N ARG A 116 -19.10 -6.45 30.57
CA ARG A 116 -20.38 -5.74 30.79
C ARG A 116 -20.42 -4.36 30.13
N SER A 117 -19.29 -3.90 29.57
CA SER A 117 -19.15 -2.61 28.91
C SER A 117 -19.52 -2.71 27.43
N LEU A 118 -20.23 -1.71 26.90
CA LEU A 118 -20.53 -1.63 25.46
C LEU A 118 -19.36 -1.03 24.67
N ALA A 119 -18.67 -0.07 25.27
CA ALA A 119 -17.55 0.64 24.66
C ALA A 119 -16.62 1.20 25.75
N ILE A 120 -15.39 1.53 25.37
CA ILE A 120 -14.46 2.29 26.21
C ILE A 120 -14.27 3.69 25.63
N ALA A 121 -13.93 4.67 26.47
CA ALA A 121 -13.55 5.99 25.99
C ALA A 121 -12.30 6.51 26.68
N GLU A 122 -11.50 7.24 25.91
CA GLU A 122 -10.28 7.93 26.35
C GLU A 122 -10.40 9.40 25.95
N ALA A 123 -10.16 10.29 26.91
CA ALA A 123 -10.24 11.72 26.72
C ALA A 123 -8.86 12.35 26.88
N LYS A 124 -8.50 13.25 25.97
CA LYS A 124 -7.28 14.05 26.06
C LYS A 124 -7.62 15.52 26.26
N TYR A 125 -6.64 16.29 26.71
CA TYR A 125 -6.79 17.75 26.84
C TYR A 125 -7.14 18.42 25.51
N TRP A 126 -7.82 19.57 25.60
CA TRP A 126 -8.34 20.29 24.45
C TRP A 126 -7.27 20.64 23.41
N GLY A 127 -7.49 20.20 22.17
CA GLY A 127 -6.58 20.48 21.04
C GLY A 127 -5.34 19.57 20.96
N ARG A 128 -5.18 18.56 21.84
CA ARG A 128 -4.12 17.56 21.70
C ARG A 128 -4.28 16.79 20.38
N PRO A 129 -3.27 16.73 19.50
CA PRO A 129 -3.33 15.86 18.32
C PRO A 129 -3.53 14.40 18.71
N LEU A 130 -4.54 13.74 18.14
CA LEU A 130 -4.89 12.35 18.50
C LEU A 130 -4.00 11.30 17.82
N SER A 131 -3.33 11.66 16.71
CA SER A 131 -2.44 10.77 15.95
C SER A 131 -0.95 10.97 16.25
N ARG A 132 -0.57 11.84 17.21
CA ARG A 132 0.83 12.24 17.43
C ARG A 132 1.19 12.31 18.90
N LYS A 133 2.50 12.37 19.16
CA LYS A 133 3.07 12.74 20.46
C LYS A 133 2.87 14.25 20.72
N ASP A 134 2.75 14.63 21.99
CA ASP A 134 2.68 16.04 22.38
C ASP A 134 4.05 16.71 22.19
N ALA A 135 4.12 17.75 21.34
CA ALA A 135 5.33 18.54 21.10
C ALA A 135 5.53 19.67 22.14
N SER A 136 4.52 19.95 22.98
CA SER A 136 4.48 21.13 23.84
C SER A 136 5.22 20.98 25.17
N GLY A 137 5.71 19.78 25.50
CA GLY A 137 6.44 19.52 26.75
C GLY A 137 5.63 19.79 28.03
N ARG A 138 4.31 19.96 27.94
CA ARG A 138 3.43 20.23 29.10
C ARG A 138 3.11 18.98 29.91
N ASP A 139 3.29 17.79 29.35
CA ASP A 139 3.23 16.52 30.06
C ASP A 139 4.59 16.18 30.70
N THR A 140 4.92 16.91 31.77
CA THR A 140 5.98 16.46 32.68
C THR A 140 5.48 15.23 33.45
N TRP A 141 6.06 14.07 33.11
CA TRP A 141 6.16 12.82 33.90
C TRP A 141 5.29 11.58 33.58
N LYS A 142 4.31 11.58 32.67
CA LYS A 142 3.65 10.32 32.26
C LYS A 142 3.19 10.31 30.79
N SER A 143 3.75 9.37 30.04
CA SER A 143 3.33 8.85 28.72
C SER A 143 3.94 9.50 27.47
N ASP A 144 4.97 8.83 26.99
CA ASP A 144 5.57 8.97 25.66
C ASP A 144 4.71 8.40 24.50
N ASN A 145 3.40 8.18 24.69
CA ASN A 145 2.59 7.34 23.79
C ASN A 145 1.59 8.10 22.89
N ASN A 146 1.45 7.62 21.66
CA ASN A 146 0.45 8.04 20.67
C ASN A 146 -0.98 7.64 21.14
N PRO A 147 -1.94 8.58 21.28
CA PRO A 147 -3.29 8.28 21.78
C PRO A 147 -4.08 7.27 20.95
N SER A 148 -3.89 7.26 19.63
CA SER A 148 -4.56 6.30 18.74
C SER A 148 -4.08 4.86 19.00
N HIS A 149 -2.78 4.68 19.19
CA HIS A 149 -2.20 3.37 19.53
C HIS A 149 -2.61 2.92 20.94
N GLN A 150 -2.67 3.87 21.88
CA GLN A 150 -3.15 3.61 23.24
C GLN A 150 -4.58 3.05 23.22
N MET A 151 -5.46 3.64 22.41
CA MET A 151 -6.84 3.15 22.24
C MET A 151 -6.88 1.71 21.71
N VAL A 152 -6.06 1.37 20.72
CA VAL A 152 -5.99 0.00 20.19
C VAL A 152 -5.49 -0.99 21.25
N GLY A 153 -4.45 -0.61 22.00
CA GLY A 153 -3.97 -1.40 23.14
C GLY A 153 -5.07 -1.68 24.16
N TYR A 154 -5.90 -0.68 24.46
CA TYR A 154 -7.06 -0.86 25.33
C TYR A 154 -8.12 -1.79 24.73
N LEU A 155 -8.45 -1.66 23.44
CA LEU A 155 -9.43 -2.55 22.80
C LEU A 155 -9.01 -4.02 22.83
N VAL A 156 -7.71 -4.27 22.62
CA VAL A 156 -7.15 -5.63 22.71
C VAL A 156 -7.18 -6.12 24.16
N GLY A 157 -6.70 -5.33 25.11
CA GLY A 157 -6.59 -5.71 26.52
C GLY A 157 -7.95 -5.91 27.20
N THR A 158 -8.89 -4.99 26.98
CA THR A 158 -10.25 -5.02 27.58
C THR A 158 -11.20 -5.95 26.86
N ARG A 159 -10.87 -6.36 25.63
CA ARG A 159 -11.75 -7.13 24.72
C ARG A 159 -13.08 -6.44 24.37
N CYS A 160 -13.23 -5.16 24.70
CA CYS A 160 -14.39 -4.38 24.30
C CYS A 160 -14.45 -4.24 22.76
N PRO A 161 -15.63 -4.31 22.15
CA PRO A 161 -15.77 -4.25 20.69
C PRO A 161 -15.50 -2.86 20.11
N TRP A 162 -15.73 -1.79 20.88
CA TRP A 162 -15.69 -0.41 20.40
C TRP A 162 -14.96 0.54 21.34
N GLY A 163 -14.28 1.54 20.77
CA GLY A 163 -13.51 2.54 21.50
C GLY A 163 -13.73 3.95 20.97
N ILE A 164 -13.90 4.92 21.86
CA ILE A 164 -14.08 6.33 21.53
C ILE A 164 -12.85 7.12 22.01
N LEU A 165 -12.13 7.76 21.10
CA LEU A 165 -10.99 8.63 21.43
C LEU A 165 -11.34 10.07 21.09
N THR A 166 -11.14 10.99 22.03
CA THR A 166 -11.50 12.40 21.82
C THR A 166 -10.55 13.37 22.52
N ASN A 167 -10.37 14.55 21.90
CA ASN A 167 -9.72 15.73 22.53
C ASN A 167 -10.73 16.86 22.75
N GLY A 168 -12.03 16.53 22.82
CA GLY A 168 -13.14 17.47 22.83
C GLY A 168 -13.58 17.90 21.44
N ARG A 169 -12.65 18.40 20.60
CA ARG A 169 -12.94 18.85 19.23
C ARG A 169 -13.15 17.70 18.24
N ILE A 170 -12.18 16.79 18.21
CA ILE A 170 -12.14 15.65 17.31
C ILE A 170 -12.64 14.43 18.08
N TRP A 171 -13.58 13.69 17.50
CA TRP A 171 -14.09 12.44 18.03
C TRP A 171 -13.82 11.32 17.06
N ARG A 172 -13.18 10.24 17.53
CA ARG A 172 -12.85 9.06 16.74
C ARG A 172 -13.53 7.82 17.30
N LEU A 173 -14.12 7.04 16.43
CA LEU A 173 -14.66 5.72 16.74
C LEU A 173 -13.75 4.63 16.15
N TYR A 174 -13.32 3.71 17.00
CA TYR A 174 -12.48 2.56 16.67
C TYR A 174 -13.26 1.25 16.86
N SER A 175 -12.93 0.25 16.04
CA SER A 175 -13.48 -1.10 16.13
C SER A 175 -12.37 -2.08 16.46
N ARG A 176 -12.56 -2.94 17.46
CA ARG A 176 -11.59 -4.00 17.76
C ARG A 176 -11.37 -4.97 16.60
N GLU A 177 -12.39 -5.18 15.76
CA GLU A 177 -12.34 -6.12 14.64
C GLU A 177 -11.41 -5.65 13.51
N VAL A 178 -11.13 -4.33 13.41
CA VAL A 178 -10.43 -3.73 12.27
C VAL A 178 -9.21 -2.88 12.69
N SER A 179 -9.23 -2.30 13.88
CA SER A 179 -8.26 -1.29 14.30
C SER A 179 -6.91 -1.85 14.80
N SER A 180 -6.37 -2.96 14.28
CA SER A 180 -5.05 -3.47 14.71
C SER A 180 -3.90 -2.45 14.54
N THR A 181 -4.06 -1.51 13.60
CA THR A 181 -3.07 -0.55 13.12
C THR A 181 -3.21 0.87 13.73
N ALA A 182 -4.24 1.13 14.53
CA ALA A 182 -4.68 2.47 14.97
C ALA A 182 -4.98 3.48 13.83
N SER A 183 -4.98 3.01 12.57
CA SER A 183 -5.15 3.84 11.36
C SER A 183 -6.56 3.82 10.79
N GLU A 184 -7.39 2.87 11.23
CA GLU A 184 -8.78 2.72 10.78
C GLU A 184 -9.75 3.19 11.86
N TYR A 185 -10.41 4.34 11.59
CA TYR A 185 -11.37 4.96 12.50
C TYR A 185 -12.38 5.83 11.74
N TYR A 186 -13.52 6.11 12.37
CA TYR A 186 -14.44 7.14 11.92
C TYR A 186 -14.21 8.41 12.72
N GLU A 187 -13.77 9.48 12.05
CA GLU A 187 -13.44 10.76 12.66
C GLU A 187 -14.50 11.83 12.35
N VAL A 188 -14.83 12.62 13.36
CA VAL A 188 -15.68 13.81 13.21
C VAL A 188 -15.02 14.99 13.90
N ASP A 189 -14.84 16.10 13.16
CA ASP A 189 -14.44 17.40 13.72
C ASP A 189 -15.70 18.21 14.07
N LEU A 190 -15.97 18.37 15.37
CA LEU A 190 -17.11 19.15 15.84
C LEU A 190 -17.02 20.63 15.43
N ALA A 191 -15.82 21.17 15.18
CA ALA A 191 -15.67 22.53 14.69
C ALA A 191 -16.30 22.70 13.30
N ALA A 192 -16.22 21.69 12.43
CA ALA A 192 -16.81 21.73 11.09
C ALA A 192 -18.35 21.67 11.11
N ILE A 193 -18.92 21.19 12.23
CA ILE A 193 -20.37 21.13 12.48
C ILE A 193 -20.87 22.46 13.06
N CYS A 194 -20.17 22.99 14.07
CA CYS A 194 -20.62 24.12 14.88
C CYS A 194 -20.18 25.51 14.39
N LEU A 195 -19.22 25.61 13.46
CA LEU A 195 -18.84 26.89 12.86
C LEU A 195 -19.77 27.24 11.68
N PRO A 196 -20.28 28.48 11.59
CA PRO A 196 -21.02 28.94 10.43
C PRO A 196 -20.04 29.07 9.25
N LEU A 197 -20.10 28.14 8.30
CA LEU A 197 -19.65 28.41 6.94
C LEU A 197 -20.61 29.47 6.37
N SER A 198 -20.08 30.46 5.65
CA SER A 198 -20.85 31.56 5.07
C SER A 198 -22.19 31.07 4.50
N SER A 199 -23.27 31.65 5.00
CA SER A 199 -24.68 31.26 4.83
C SER A 199 -25.20 31.12 3.39
N GLN A 200 -24.36 31.31 2.37
CA GLN A 200 -24.70 31.12 0.96
C GLN A 200 -24.47 29.70 0.43
N GLU A 201 -23.71 28.83 1.12
CA GLU A 201 -23.33 27.52 0.56
C GLU A 201 -24.12 26.31 1.06
N ARG A 202 -24.85 26.42 2.18
CA ARG A 202 -25.62 25.29 2.76
C ARG A 202 -27.12 25.56 2.62
N GLY A 203 -27.84 24.65 1.95
CA GLY A 203 -29.30 24.69 1.91
C GLY A 203 -29.92 24.61 3.33
N PRO A 204 -31.21 24.97 3.49
CA PRO A 204 -31.88 24.92 4.79
C PRO A 204 -31.82 23.50 5.39
N GLY A 205 -31.26 23.37 6.60
CA GLY A 205 -31.18 22.11 7.37
C GLY A 205 -29.84 21.37 7.35
N GLY A 206 -28.84 21.80 6.57
CA GLY A 206 -27.57 21.06 6.41
C GLY A 206 -26.71 20.89 7.67
N GLU A 207 -26.79 21.81 8.63
CA GLU A 207 -26.06 21.70 9.91
C GLU A 207 -26.63 20.62 10.81
N VAL A 208 -27.97 20.51 10.86
CA VAL A 208 -28.68 19.50 11.65
C VAL A 208 -28.41 18.10 11.10
N ASP A 209 -28.32 17.92 9.79
CA ASP A 209 -27.98 16.63 9.17
C ASP A 209 -26.52 16.21 9.40
N THR A 210 -25.59 17.16 9.42
CA THR A 210 -24.19 16.87 9.75
C THR A 210 -24.06 16.48 11.23
N PHE A 211 -24.74 17.20 12.12
CA PHE A 211 -24.83 16.83 13.53
C PHE A 211 -25.55 15.50 13.76
N ARG A 212 -26.61 15.20 13.01
CA ARG A 212 -27.36 13.94 13.08
C ARG A 212 -26.41 12.75 12.93
N ARG A 213 -25.46 12.82 11.98
CA ARG A 213 -24.43 11.78 11.80
C ARG A 213 -23.55 11.64 13.04
N PHE A 214 -23.03 12.72 13.59
CA PHE A 214 -22.26 12.65 14.84
C PHE A 214 -23.09 11.99 15.97
N TRP A 215 -24.29 12.51 16.20
CA TRP A 215 -25.15 12.04 17.28
C TRP A 215 -25.52 10.56 17.14
N LEU A 216 -25.87 10.11 15.93
CA LEU A 216 -26.23 8.71 15.67
C LEU A 216 -25.09 7.72 15.95
N PHE A 217 -23.84 8.11 15.73
CA PHE A 217 -22.68 7.21 15.87
C PHE A 217 -22.07 7.19 17.27
N PHE A 218 -22.16 8.30 18.01
CA PHE A 218 -21.51 8.42 19.33
C PHE A 218 -22.48 8.26 20.51
N ARG A 219 -23.79 8.25 20.29
CA ARG A 219 -24.78 8.02 21.36
C ARG A 219 -24.81 6.58 21.83
N ARG A 220 -25.18 6.36 23.09
CA ARG A 220 -25.32 5.02 23.69
C ARG A 220 -26.14 4.06 22.82
N ALA A 221 -27.29 4.49 22.31
CA ALA A 221 -28.19 3.67 21.50
C ALA A 221 -27.52 3.10 20.24
N ALA A 222 -26.44 3.72 19.75
CA ALA A 222 -25.67 3.24 18.62
C ALA A 222 -24.98 1.89 18.89
N PHE A 223 -24.67 1.62 20.17
CA PHE A 223 -23.90 0.47 20.64
C PHE A 223 -24.77 -0.60 21.29
N THR A 224 -26.02 -0.29 21.65
CA THR A 224 -26.96 -1.25 22.22
C THR A 224 -27.35 -2.29 21.15
N PRO A 225 -27.19 -3.59 21.42
CA PRO A 225 -27.62 -4.64 20.49
C PRO A 225 -29.14 -4.64 20.28
N ASP A 226 -29.57 -4.87 19.04
CA ASP A 226 -30.97 -5.15 18.69
C ASP A 226 -31.39 -6.57 19.11
N ALA A 227 -32.63 -6.97 18.78
CA ALA A 227 -33.15 -8.31 19.05
C ALA A 227 -32.35 -9.43 18.36
N GLN A 228 -31.54 -9.10 17.35
CA GLN A 228 -30.65 -10.01 16.63
C GLN A 228 -29.20 -9.93 17.15
N GLY A 229 -28.96 -9.23 18.26
CA GLY A 229 -27.64 -9.08 18.88
C GLY A 229 -26.69 -8.14 18.13
N ARG A 230 -27.19 -7.31 17.20
CA ARG A 230 -26.37 -6.38 16.39
C ARG A 230 -26.67 -4.94 16.79
N SER A 231 -25.63 -4.17 17.11
CA SER A 231 -25.78 -2.74 17.34
C SER A 231 -25.88 -1.96 16.02
N PHE A 232 -26.37 -0.72 16.06
CA PHE A 232 -26.44 0.16 14.89
C PHE A 232 -25.06 0.31 14.24
N VAL A 233 -24.01 0.62 15.02
CA VAL A 233 -22.65 0.76 14.49
C VAL A 233 -22.15 -0.52 13.82
N ARG A 234 -22.51 -1.70 14.35
CA ARG A 234 -22.16 -3.01 13.75
C ARG A 234 -22.91 -3.25 12.43
N ARG A 235 -24.19 -2.86 12.36
CA ARG A 235 -24.98 -2.95 11.10
C ARG A 235 -24.40 -2.04 10.01
N ILE A 236 -24.08 -0.79 10.36
CA ILE A 236 -23.49 0.15 9.39
C ILE A 236 -22.08 -0.28 8.96
N HIS A 237 -21.26 -0.81 9.88
CA HIS A 237 -19.95 -1.38 9.55
C HIS A 237 -20.08 -2.52 8.53
N ALA A 238 -20.95 -3.51 8.82
CA ALA A 238 -21.18 -4.63 7.93
C ALA A 238 -21.80 -4.21 6.58
N GLY A 239 -22.71 -3.24 6.61
CA GLY A 239 -23.33 -2.65 5.43
C GLY A 239 -22.32 -1.92 4.54
N SER A 240 -21.44 -1.11 5.13
CA SER A 240 -20.36 -0.41 4.41
C SER A 240 -19.39 -1.39 3.77
N ALA A 241 -18.97 -2.44 4.47
CA ALA A 241 -18.07 -3.47 3.94
C ALA A 241 -18.72 -4.30 2.81
N THR A 242 -20.02 -4.58 2.91
CA THR A 242 -20.76 -5.27 1.85
C THR A 242 -20.92 -4.39 0.62
N TYR A 243 -21.28 -3.13 0.82
CA TYR A 243 -21.42 -2.14 -0.24
C TYR A 243 -20.10 -1.93 -1.01
N ALA A 244 -18.97 -1.85 -0.32
CA ALA A 244 -17.65 -1.78 -0.95
C ALA A 244 -17.32 -2.97 -1.86
N ARG A 245 -17.66 -4.18 -1.42
CA ARG A 245 -17.47 -5.39 -2.25
C ARG A 245 -18.38 -5.36 -3.47
N GLU A 246 -19.66 -5.06 -3.30
CA GLU A 246 -20.62 -4.96 -4.40
C GLU A 246 -20.20 -3.91 -5.45
N ILE A 247 -19.74 -2.73 -5.03
CA ILE A 247 -19.21 -1.72 -5.96
C ILE A 247 -17.96 -2.25 -6.67
N SER A 248 -17.05 -2.89 -5.94
CA SER A 248 -15.81 -3.40 -6.53
C SER A 248 -16.08 -4.46 -7.59
N ASP A 249 -17.00 -5.38 -7.31
CA ASP A 249 -17.40 -6.44 -8.24
C ASP A 249 -18.06 -5.86 -9.49
N LYS A 250 -18.96 -4.88 -9.32
CA LYS A 250 -19.55 -4.17 -10.46
C LYS A 250 -18.56 -3.32 -11.23
N LEU A 251 -17.68 -2.60 -10.55
CA LEU A 251 -16.63 -1.81 -11.18
C LEU A 251 -15.73 -2.71 -12.02
N LYS A 252 -15.43 -3.92 -11.53
CA LYS A 252 -14.73 -4.94 -12.31
C LYS A 252 -15.51 -5.27 -13.58
N GLU A 253 -16.79 -5.59 -13.50
CA GLU A 253 -17.61 -5.87 -14.68
C GLU A 253 -17.62 -4.70 -15.68
N LEU A 254 -17.86 -3.48 -15.22
CA LEU A 254 -17.88 -2.26 -16.04
C LEU A 254 -16.52 -1.98 -16.70
N VAL A 255 -15.43 -2.20 -15.97
CA VAL A 255 -14.07 -2.02 -16.51
C VAL A 255 -13.82 -2.99 -17.67
N PHE A 256 -14.26 -4.24 -17.55
CA PHE A 256 -14.05 -5.28 -18.57
C PHE A 256 -14.98 -5.12 -19.77
N ASP A 257 -16.26 -4.90 -19.51
CA ASP A 257 -17.32 -4.92 -20.53
C ASP A 257 -17.42 -3.57 -21.26
N GLU A 258 -17.01 -2.46 -20.62
CA GLU A 258 -17.21 -1.11 -21.19
C GLU A 258 -15.92 -0.28 -21.27
N VAL A 259 -15.18 -0.08 -20.16
CA VAL A 259 -14.02 0.85 -20.14
C VAL A 259 -12.89 0.37 -21.03
N MET A 260 -12.49 -0.91 -20.92
CA MET A 260 -11.40 -1.47 -21.71
C MET A 260 -11.71 -1.50 -23.21
N PRO A 261 -12.89 -1.97 -23.65
CA PRO A 261 -13.31 -1.83 -25.05
C PRO A 261 -13.35 -0.39 -25.55
N GLU A 262 -13.80 0.58 -24.74
CA GLU A 262 -13.86 1.99 -25.14
C GLU A 262 -12.45 2.57 -25.34
N ILE A 263 -11.52 2.32 -24.41
CA ILE A 263 -10.12 2.77 -24.52
C ILE A 263 -9.43 2.11 -25.71
N ALA A 264 -9.47 0.78 -25.78
CA ALA A 264 -8.77 0.02 -26.82
C ALA A 264 -9.38 0.29 -28.21
N GLY A 265 -10.71 0.35 -28.30
CA GLY A 265 -11.45 0.74 -29.49
C GLY A 265 -11.11 2.15 -29.95
N GLY A 266 -10.97 3.10 -29.02
CA GLY A 266 -10.53 4.46 -29.31
C GLY A 266 -9.13 4.50 -29.93
N PHE A 267 -8.18 3.73 -29.42
CA PHE A 267 -6.84 3.65 -30.02
C PHE A 267 -6.84 2.99 -31.39
N VAL A 268 -7.58 1.90 -31.59
CA VAL A 268 -7.73 1.25 -32.90
C VAL A 268 -8.38 2.21 -33.90
N ALA A 269 -9.40 2.95 -33.48
CA ALA A 269 -10.06 3.97 -34.31
C ALA A 269 -9.09 5.10 -34.70
N TYR A 270 -8.28 5.60 -33.77
CA TYR A 270 -7.25 6.60 -34.05
C TYR A 270 -6.21 6.08 -35.05
N ARG A 271 -5.71 4.85 -34.87
CA ARG A 271 -4.72 4.25 -35.78
C ARG A 271 -5.27 4.04 -37.20
N ARG A 272 -6.54 3.63 -37.32
CA ARG A 272 -7.21 3.49 -38.61
C ARG A 272 -7.44 4.82 -39.31
N GLN A 273 -7.97 5.80 -38.58
CA GLN A 273 -8.44 7.06 -39.18
C GLN A 273 -7.32 8.09 -39.36
N GLN A 274 -6.39 8.19 -38.40
CA GLN A 274 -5.34 9.22 -38.38
C GLN A 274 -3.99 8.69 -38.88
N LEU A 275 -3.65 7.42 -38.59
CA LEU A 275 -2.39 6.81 -39.04
C LEU A 275 -2.54 5.94 -40.30
N GLY A 276 -3.75 5.77 -40.81
CA GLY A 276 -4.02 5.01 -42.05
C GLY A 276 -3.80 3.50 -41.95
N MET A 277 -3.75 2.94 -40.74
CA MET A 277 -3.50 1.51 -40.53
C MET A 277 -4.77 0.70 -40.82
N ARG A 278 -4.76 -0.17 -41.83
CA ARG A 278 -5.96 -0.89 -42.29
C ARG A 278 -6.23 -2.19 -41.52
N GLU A 279 -5.19 -2.85 -41.04
CA GLU A 279 -5.27 -4.11 -40.31
C GLU A 279 -4.44 -4.06 -39.03
N GLU A 280 -4.87 -4.82 -38.02
CA GLU A 280 -4.18 -4.97 -36.74
C GLU A 280 -3.64 -6.40 -36.63
N THR A 281 -2.34 -6.54 -36.39
CA THR A 281 -1.70 -7.83 -36.14
C THR A 281 -1.89 -8.24 -34.68
N ALA A 282 -1.61 -9.51 -34.34
CA ALA A 282 -1.63 -9.96 -32.94
C ALA A 282 -0.65 -9.15 -32.07
N GLU A 283 0.51 -8.79 -32.60
CA GLU A 283 1.49 -7.96 -31.91
C GLU A 283 0.98 -6.54 -31.67
N SER A 284 0.36 -5.92 -32.69
CA SER A 284 -0.15 -4.55 -32.57
C SER A 284 -1.36 -4.48 -31.62
N LEU A 285 -2.24 -5.47 -31.64
CA LEU A 285 -3.30 -5.62 -30.63
C LEU A 285 -2.72 -5.82 -29.23
N GLY A 286 -1.63 -6.58 -29.09
CA GLY A 286 -0.90 -6.71 -27.82
C GLY A 286 -0.29 -5.39 -27.32
N GLN A 287 0.19 -4.53 -28.23
CA GLN A 287 0.66 -3.18 -27.87
C GLN A 287 -0.49 -2.27 -27.45
N VAL A 288 -1.59 -2.25 -28.21
CA VAL A 288 -2.81 -1.50 -27.86
C VAL A 288 -3.34 -1.95 -26.51
N TYR A 289 -3.33 -3.26 -26.24
CA TYR A 289 -3.80 -3.81 -24.99
C TYR A 289 -2.98 -3.33 -23.79
N ARG A 290 -1.65 -3.47 -23.85
CA ARG A 290 -0.74 -3.00 -22.78
C ARG A 290 -0.86 -1.50 -22.55
N ALA A 291 -0.95 -0.70 -23.60
CA ALA A 291 -1.16 0.74 -23.48
C ALA A 291 -2.53 1.09 -22.87
N SER A 292 -3.58 0.37 -23.24
CA SER A 292 -4.93 0.56 -22.68
C SER A 292 -4.97 0.23 -21.19
N LEU A 293 -4.35 -0.88 -20.78
CA LEU A 293 -4.17 -1.23 -19.36
C LEU A 293 -3.36 -0.15 -18.63
N SER A 294 -2.24 0.27 -19.21
CA SER A 294 -1.39 1.31 -18.63
C SER A 294 -2.14 2.64 -18.42
N LEU A 295 -3.05 3.01 -19.34
CA LEU A 295 -3.90 4.18 -19.18
C LEU A 295 -4.94 3.99 -18.08
N LEU A 296 -5.65 2.85 -18.07
CA LEU A 296 -6.62 2.50 -17.04
C LEU A 296 -5.99 2.57 -15.64
N TYR A 297 -4.77 2.05 -15.48
CA TYR A 297 -4.07 2.04 -14.20
C TYR A 297 -3.71 3.45 -13.73
N LYS A 298 -3.31 4.34 -14.64
CA LYS A 298 -3.07 5.75 -14.30
C LYS A 298 -4.36 6.44 -13.87
N LEU A 299 -5.48 6.18 -14.55
CA LEU A 299 -6.78 6.75 -14.17
C LEU A 299 -7.19 6.29 -12.77
N LEU A 300 -7.15 4.99 -12.50
CA LEU A 300 -7.49 4.41 -11.20
C LEU A 300 -6.54 4.91 -10.10
N PHE A 301 -5.24 5.00 -10.38
CA PHE A 301 -4.25 5.54 -9.44
C PHE A 301 -4.57 6.99 -9.06
N VAL A 302 -4.85 7.85 -10.05
CA VAL A 302 -5.17 9.26 -9.80
C VAL A 302 -6.49 9.40 -9.05
N LEU A 303 -7.54 8.66 -9.43
CA LEU A 303 -8.82 8.66 -8.71
C LEU A 303 -8.64 8.25 -7.24
N TYR A 304 -7.84 7.19 -7.00
CA TYR A 304 -7.53 6.73 -5.65
C TYR A 304 -6.73 7.75 -4.84
N ALA A 305 -5.70 8.34 -5.46
CA ALA A 305 -4.84 9.32 -4.79
C ALA A 305 -5.57 10.64 -4.50
N GLU A 306 -6.40 11.13 -5.42
CA GLU A 306 -7.26 12.30 -5.18
C GLU A 306 -8.29 12.01 -4.08
N ALA A 307 -8.93 10.84 -4.10
CA ALA A 307 -9.92 10.46 -3.10
C ALA A 307 -9.34 10.36 -1.67
N ARG A 308 -8.06 9.98 -1.52
CA ARG A 308 -7.36 9.95 -0.22
C ARG A 308 -6.61 11.24 0.12
N ASN A 309 -6.82 12.31 -0.66
CA ASN A 309 -6.13 13.60 -0.51
C ASN A 309 -4.59 13.46 -0.58
N LEU A 310 -4.11 12.40 -1.24
CA LEU A 310 -2.69 12.11 -1.47
C LEU A 310 -2.12 13.02 -2.56
N LEU A 311 -2.98 13.41 -3.50
CA LEU A 311 -2.78 14.56 -4.39
C LEU A 311 -3.48 15.80 -3.80
N PRO A 312 -3.00 17.03 -4.10
CA PRO A 312 -3.43 18.26 -3.45
C PRO A 312 -4.81 18.73 -3.94
N ILE A 313 -5.85 17.89 -3.78
CA ILE A 313 -7.22 18.15 -4.24
C ILE A 313 -7.86 19.38 -3.58
N THR A 314 -7.33 19.79 -2.42
CA THR A 314 -7.73 21.01 -1.71
C THR A 314 -7.09 22.28 -2.26
N ASN A 315 -6.05 22.18 -3.08
CA ASN A 315 -5.47 23.33 -3.78
C ASN A 315 -6.41 23.73 -4.94
N PRO A 316 -6.95 24.96 -4.97
CA PRO A 316 -7.83 25.40 -6.04
C PRO A 316 -7.21 25.32 -7.43
N ALA A 317 -5.90 25.54 -7.56
CA ALA A 317 -5.20 25.45 -8.84
C ALA A 317 -5.11 24.00 -9.34
N TYR A 318 -4.81 23.06 -8.45
CA TYR A 318 -4.80 21.64 -8.78
C TYR A 318 -6.22 21.13 -9.10
N TRP A 319 -7.22 21.60 -8.34
CA TRP A 319 -8.62 21.21 -8.53
C TRP A 319 -9.09 21.40 -9.97
N GLU A 320 -8.75 22.52 -10.61
CA GLU A 320 -9.14 22.80 -12.00
C GLU A 320 -8.57 21.79 -13.01
N GLU A 321 -7.45 21.15 -12.68
CA GLU A 321 -6.72 20.22 -13.54
C GLU A 321 -6.90 18.75 -13.10
N SER A 322 -7.67 18.53 -12.03
CA SER A 322 -7.86 17.23 -11.41
C SER A 322 -8.73 16.29 -12.25
N LEU A 323 -8.49 14.99 -12.13
CA LEU A 323 -9.30 13.97 -12.78
C LEU A 323 -10.72 13.97 -12.20
N THR A 324 -10.85 14.17 -10.89
CA THR A 324 -12.14 14.30 -10.20
C THR A 324 -12.97 15.44 -10.77
N ARG A 325 -12.36 16.59 -11.08
CA ARG A 325 -13.07 17.71 -11.71
C ARG A 325 -13.50 17.39 -13.13
N MET A 326 -12.62 16.77 -13.93
CA MET A 326 -12.95 16.31 -15.27
C MET A 326 -14.15 15.36 -15.26
N ALA A 327 -14.14 14.37 -14.37
CA ALA A 327 -15.24 13.43 -14.19
C ALA A 327 -16.55 14.13 -13.83
N ARG A 328 -16.52 15.10 -12.90
CA ARG A 328 -17.71 15.90 -12.55
C ARG A 328 -18.26 16.68 -13.74
N GLN A 329 -17.40 17.31 -14.54
CA GLN A 329 -17.85 18.04 -15.74
C GLN A 329 -18.50 17.11 -16.76
N VAL A 330 -17.93 15.92 -16.95
CA VAL A 330 -18.49 14.90 -17.85
C VAL A 330 -19.87 14.46 -17.34
N ALA A 331 -19.98 14.13 -16.06
CA ALA A 331 -21.23 13.73 -15.43
C ALA A 331 -22.32 14.80 -15.56
N GLU A 332 -22.00 16.06 -15.23
CA GLU A 332 -22.91 17.20 -15.36
C GLU A 332 -23.41 17.40 -16.80
N ARG A 333 -22.55 17.19 -17.81
CA ARG A 333 -22.94 17.30 -19.22
C ARG A 333 -23.83 16.15 -19.64
N ALA A 334 -23.50 14.93 -19.23
CA ALA A 334 -24.29 13.73 -19.50
C ALA A 334 -25.71 13.87 -18.90
N ASP A 335 -25.81 14.34 -17.65
CA ASP A 335 -27.09 14.53 -16.95
C ASP A 335 -27.97 15.61 -17.61
N ARG A 336 -27.34 16.61 -18.23
CA ARG A 336 -28.03 17.66 -19.01
C ARG A 336 -28.34 17.25 -20.46
N GLY A 337 -27.96 16.05 -20.88
CA GLY A 337 -28.13 15.58 -22.26
C GLY A 337 -27.32 16.38 -23.29
N LEU A 338 -26.23 17.03 -22.87
CA LEU A 338 -25.39 17.82 -23.77
C LEU A 338 -24.48 16.90 -24.59
N ALA A 339 -24.48 17.08 -25.91
CA ALA A 339 -23.60 16.33 -26.79
C ALA A 339 -22.11 16.54 -26.43
N ILE A 340 -21.37 15.44 -26.43
CA ILE A 340 -19.91 15.40 -26.42
C ILE A 340 -19.48 15.23 -27.89
N SER A 341 -18.37 15.86 -28.30
CA SER A 341 -17.93 15.77 -29.68
C SER A 341 -17.60 14.33 -30.06
N ASP A 342 -18.22 13.83 -31.12
CA ASP A 342 -17.92 12.51 -31.71
C ASP A 342 -16.68 12.54 -32.62
N ALA A 343 -16.05 13.69 -32.78
CA ALA A 343 -14.87 13.86 -33.62
C ALA A 343 -13.67 13.11 -33.04
N THR A 344 -13.09 12.19 -33.81
CA THR A 344 -11.87 11.47 -33.41
C THR A 344 -10.62 12.35 -33.35
N HIS A 345 -10.66 13.54 -33.96
CA HIS A 345 -9.60 14.54 -33.88
C HIS A 345 -9.73 15.50 -32.67
N ALA A 346 -10.87 15.52 -31.98
CA ALA A 346 -11.03 16.30 -30.76
C ALA A 346 -10.43 15.51 -29.58
N THR A 347 -9.26 15.93 -29.10
CA THR A 347 -8.45 15.17 -28.10
C THR A 347 -8.09 15.99 -26.87
N ARG A 348 -8.80 17.08 -26.59
CA ARG A 348 -8.45 18.03 -25.52
C ARG A 348 -8.43 17.37 -24.14
N GLN A 349 -9.42 16.53 -23.85
CA GLN A 349 -9.49 15.83 -22.57
C GLN A 349 -8.33 14.85 -22.42
N TYR A 350 -8.00 14.13 -23.48
CA TYR A 350 -6.85 13.21 -23.50
C TYR A 350 -5.52 13.96 -23.28
N ASP A 351 -5.34 15.09 -23.95
CA ASP A 351 -4.14 15.93 -23.79
C ASP A 351 -4.01 16.48 -22.35
N SER A 352 -5.15 16.79 -21.71
CA SER A 352 -5.21 17.23 -20.32
C SER A 352 -4.81 16.10 -19.35
N LEU A 353 -5.26 14.86 -19.60
CA LEU A 353 -4.82 13.69 -18.81
C LEU A 353 -3.31 13.47 -18.91
N LEU A 354 -2.75 13.53 -20.12
CA LEU A 354 -1.30 13.38 -20.30
C LEU A 354 -0.52 14.52 -19.64
N ALA A 355 -1.06 15.74 -19.62
CA ALA A 355 -0.47 16.86 -18.89
C ALA A 355 -0.48 16.62 -17.38
N LEU A 356 -1.60 16.14 -16.83
CA LEU A 356 -1.72 15.77 -15.41
C LEU A 356 -0.70 14.67 -15.05
N PHE A 357 -0.59 13.61 -15.86
CA PHE A 357 0.38 12.55 -15.65
C PHE A 357 1.83 13.04 -15.64
N ARG A 358 2.19 13.96 -16.55
CA ARG A 358 3.52 14.59 -16.55
C ARG A 358 3.77 15.43 -15.31
N ARG A 359 2.77 16.17 -14.82
CA ARG A 359 2.89 16.95 -13.58
C ARG A 359 3.06 16.05 -12.35
N ILE A 360 2.37 14.92 -12.30
CA ILE A 360 2.56 13.92 -11.22
C ILE A 360 3.97 13.29 -11.28
N ASP A 361 4.46 13.00 -12.49
CA ASP A 361 5.80 12.44 -12.73
C ASP A 361 6.96 13.41 -12.40
N GLN A 362 6.81 14.68 -12.79
CA GLN A 362 7.86 15.69 -12.67
C GLN A 362 7.75 16.55 -11.41
N GLY A 363 6.58 16.57 -10.77
CA GLY A 363 6.21 17.54 -9.74
C GLY A 363 5.80 18.88 -10.32
N ASP A 364 4.97 19.60 -9.58
CA ASP A 364 4.52 20.96 -9.92
C ASP A 364 4.29 21.75 -8.60
N PRO A 365 5.30 22.53 -8.14
CA PRO A 365 5.21 23.28 -6.89
C PRO A 365 4.05 24.28 -6.83
N ASP A 366 3.69 24.90 -7.97
CA ASP A 366 2.60 25.89 -8.03
C ASP A 366 1.24 25.23 -7.77
N LEU A 367 1.10 23.97 -8.17
CA LEU A 367 -0.07 23.14 -7.87
C LEU A 367 0.06 22.41 -6.52
N GLY A 368 1.19 22.53 -5.83
CA GLY A 368 1.49 21.77 -4.61
C GLY A 368 1.60 20.27 -4.86
N VAL A 369 1.85 19.85 -6.10
CA VAL A 369 2.05 18.44 -6.48
C VAL A 369 3.52 18.12 -6.25
N PRO A 370 3.86 17.35 -5.21
CA PRO A 370 5.23 16.90 -5.08
C PRO A 370 5.51 15.88 -6.19
N ARG A 371 6.78 15.75 -6.52
CA ARG A 371 7.19 14.81 -7.55
C ARG A 371 7.13 13.38 -7.01
N TYR A 372 6.40 12.49 -7.68
CA TYR A 372 6.15 11.15 -7.17
C TYR A 372 6.95 10.02 -7.83
N ASP A 373 7.49 10.19 -9.05
CA ASP A 373 8.36 9.26 -9.81
C ASP A 373 8.28 7.76 -9.43
N GLY A 374 7.73 6.92 -10.32
CA GLY A 374 7.52 5.50 -10.01
C GLY A 374 7.30 4.61 -11.23
N GLY A 375 7.97 4.86 -12.36
CA GLY A 375 7.88 3.98 -13.54
C GLY A 375 6.54 4.01 -14.30
N LEU A 376 5.40 3.99 -13.61
CA LEU A 376 4.05 4.07 -14.19
C LEU A 376 3.88 5.31 -15.07
N PHE A 377 4.36 6.46 -14.59
CA PHE A 377 4.28 7.74 -15.31
C PHE A 377 5.55 8.07 -16.11
N ASN A 378 6.59 7.21 -16.04
CA ASN A 378 7.87 7.46 -16.70
C ASN A 378 7.69 7.48 -18.22
N PRO A 379 7.97 8.59 -18.92
CA PRO A 379 7.76 8.71 -20.36
C PRO A 379 8.65 7.75 -21.20
N ALA A 380 9.71 7.19 -20.61
CA ALA A 380 10.62 6.27 -21.28
C ALA A 380 10.10 4.82 -21.37
N THR A 381 8.96 4.47 -20.76
CA THR A 381 8.40 3.12 -20.92
C THR A 381 7.76 2.94 -22.32
N PRO A 382 7.78 1.73 -22.89
CA PRO A 382 7.15 1.47 -24.20
C PRO A 382 5.69 1.88 -24.26
N ASP A 383 4.93 1.61 -23.18
CA ASP A 383 3.51 1.91 -23.12
C ASP A 383 3.25 3.42 -23.03
N ASN A 384 4.07 4.18 -22.29
CA ASN A 384 3.92 5.64 -22.22
C ASN A 384 4.35 6.34 -23.51
N ARG A 385 5.33 5.80 -24.23
CA ARG A 385 5.62 6.24 -25.61
C ARG A 385 4.45 6.00 -26.55
N PHE A 386 3.77 4.86 -26.41
CA PHE A 386 2.56 4.58 -27.18
C PHE A 386 1.46 5.61 -26.89
N LEU A 387 1.19 5.89 -25.61
CA LEU A 387 0.19 6.88 -25.18
C LEU A 387 0.52 8.31 -25.67
N ALA A 388 1.80 8.67 -25.73
CA ALA A 388 2.21 9.96 -26.28
C ALA A 388 2.00 10.08 -27.81
N GLY A 389 2.09 8.95 -28.54
CA GLY A 389 1.95 8.91 -30.00
C GLY A 389 0.53 8.63 -30.51
N HIS A 390 -0.38 8.16 -29.65
CA HIS A 390 -1.74 7.76 -30.01
C HIS A 390 -2.74 8.45 -29.09
N LYS A 391 -3.78 9.05 -29.67
CA LYS A 391 -4.74 9.85 -28.90
C LYS A 391 -6.12 9.21 -28.87
N LEU A 392 -6.82 9.40 -27.74
CA LEU A 392 -8.24 9.10 -27.62
C LEU A 392 -9.07 10.35 -27.93
N SER A 393 -10.26 10.14 -28.48
CA SER A 393 -11.24 11.20 -28.67
C SER A 393 -11.81 11.66 -27.32
N ASP A 394 -12.29 12.90 -27.27
CA ASP A 394 -12.97 13.46 -26.09
C ASP A 394 -14.17 12.61 -25.68
N ARG A 395 -14.89 11.99 -26.64
CA ARG A 395 -15.95 11.03 -26.33
C ARG A 395 -15.45 9.78 -25.61
N ALA A 396 -14.38 9.16 -26.12
CA ALA A 396 -13.84 7.95 -25.52
C ALA A 396 -13.33 8.22 -24.09
N VAL A 397 -12.63 9.33 -23.89
CA VAL A 397 -12.18 9.76 -22.56
C VAL A 397 -13.36 10.04 -21.64
N ALA A 398 -14.35 10.81 -22.10
CA ALA A 398 -15.52 11.13 -21.29
C ALA A 398 -16.26 9.86 -20.86
N ARG A 399 -16.53 8.92 -21.79
CA ARG A 399 -17.21 7.66 -21.44
C ARG A 399 -16.41 6.83 -20.44
N ALA A 400 -15.12 6.64 -20.69
CA ALA A 400 -14.26 5.88 -19.79
C ALA A 400 -14.22 6.49 -18.37
N VAL A 401 -14.03 7.81 -18.26
CA VAL A 401 -13.98 8.50 -16.97
C VAL A 401 -15.33 8.48 -16.27
N ASP A 402 -16.42 8.62 -17.02
CA ASP A 402 -17.78 8.60 -16.46
C ASP A 402 -18.11 7.26 -15.80
N ILE A 403 -17.82 6.16 -16.51
CA ILE A 403 -18.04 4.79 -16.02
C ILE A 403 -17.18 4.51 -14.80
N LEU A 404 -15.93 4.98 -14.78
CA LEU A 404 -15.02 4.78 -13.64
C LEU A 404 -15.48 5.52 -12.39
N VAL A 405 -16.20 6.64 -12.53
CA VAL A 405 -16.60 7.48 -11.40
C VAL A 405 -18.08 7.29 -11.03
N ARG A 406 -18.91 6.68 -11.88
CA ARG A 406 -20.33 6.44 -11.62
C ARG A 406 -20.75 4.99 -11.92
N ASP A 407 -21.39 4.33 -10.95
CA ASP A 407 -22.16 3.08 -11.11
C ASP A 407 -23.66 3.40 -11.14
N ALA A 408 -24.35 3.12 -12.24
CA ALA A 408 -25.79 3.40 -12.39
C ALA A 408 -26.18 4.85 -11.99
N GLY A 409 -25.31 5.82 -12.27
CA GLY A 409 -25.48 7.23 -11.90
C GLY A 409 -25.07 7.59 -10.47
N GLN A 410 -24.60 6.65 -9.65
CA GLN A 410 -24.10 6.88 -8.29
C GLN A 410 -22.57 6.99 -8.25
N PRO A 411 -21.98 7.95 -7.52
CA PRO A 411 -20.53 8.11 -7.47
C PRO A 411 -19.81 6.95 -6.77
N VAL A 412 -18.65 6.56 -7.30
CA VAL A 412 -17.76 5.53 -6.74
C VAL A 412 -16.80 6.13 -5.70
N ASP A 413 -16.80 5.59 -4.47
CA ASP A 413 -15.97 6.05 -3.36
C ASP A 413 -14.61 5.32 -3.32
N TYR A 414 -13.66 5.79 -4.13
CA TYR A 414 -12.31 5.22 -4.17
C TYR A 414 -11.56 5.31 -2.83
N ALA A 415 -11.91 6.23 -1.92
CA ALA A 415 -11.26 6.36 -0.60
C ALA A 415 -11.54 5.16 0.32
N TYR A 416 -12.65 4.45 0.09
CA TYR A 416 -13.06 3.30 0.88
C TYR A 416 -12.79 1.95 0.18
N ILE A 417 -12.57 1.95 -1.14
CA ILE A 417 -12.12 0.75 -1.85
C ILE A 417 -10.69 0.40 -1.40
N SER A 418 -10.51 -0.84 -0.91
CA SER A 418 -9.20 -1.33 -0.51
C SER A 418 -8.31 -1.56 -1.74
N VAL A 419 -6.99 -1.41 -1.60
CA VAL A 419 -6.06 -1.75 -2.69
C VAL A 419 -6.18 -3.23 -3.08
N ARG A 420 -6.46 -4.08 -2.08
CA ARG A 420 -6.76 -5.51 -2.26
C ARG A 420 -7.89 -5.76 -3.26
N ASN A 421 -8.97 -4.97 -3.16
CA ASN A 421 -10.12 -5.05 -4.06
C ASN A 421 -9.78 -4.60 -5.49
N LEU A 422 -8.98 -3.54 -5.66
CA LEU A 422 -8.48 -3.10 -6.98
C LEU A 422 -7.58 -4.16 -7.63
N GLY A 423 -6.75 -4.85 -6.83
CA GLY A 423 -5.92 -5.96 -7.28
C GLY A 423 -6.71 -7.02 -8.07
N SER A 424 -7.94 -7.31 -7.63
CA SER A 424 -8.83 -8.29 -8.30
C SER A 424 -9.31 -7.84 -9.69
N ILE A 425 -9.42 -6.53 -9.94
CA ILE A 425 -9.76 -5.97 -11.25
C ILE A 425 -8.57 -6.18 -12.18
N TYR A 426 -7.38 -5.85 -11.70
CA TYR A 426 -6.14 -5.95 -12.46
C TYR A 426 -5.79 -7.39 -12.83
N GLU A 427 -5.86 -8.30 -11.87
CA GLU A 427 -5.54 -9.71 -12.06
C GLU A 427 -6.44 -10.35 -13.10
N GLY A 428 -7.75 -10.10 -13.05
CA GLY A 428 -8.66 -10.61 -14.05
C GLY A 428 -8.35 -10.08 -15.45
N LEU A 429 -7.81 -8.87 -15.59
CA LEU A 429 -7.43 -8.29 -16.89
C LEU A 429 -6.18 -8.98 -17.45
N LEU A 430 -5.24 -9.40 -16.62
CA LEU A 430 -3.99 -10.02 -17.08
C LEU A 430 -4.19 -11.28 -17.94
N GLU A 431 -5.28 -12.01 -17.73
CA GLU A 431 -5.60 -13.27 -18.42
C GLU A 431 -6.25 -13.06 -19.81
N ASN A 432 -6.41 -11.80 -20.26
CA ASN A 432 -7.10 -11.47 -21.50
C ASN A 432 -6.20 -10.92 -22.60
N LYS A 433 -6.72 -10.99 -23.82
CA LYS A 433 -6.18 -10.37 -25.04
C LYS A 433 -7.30 -9.66 -25.80
N LEU A 434 -6.91 -8.74 -26.68
CA LEU A 434 -7.84 -8.08 -27.58
C LEU A 434 -8.09 -8.94 -28.82
N ALA A 435 -9.36 -8.99 -29.23
CA ALA A 435 -9.79 -9.55 -30.51
C ALA A 435 -10.71 -8.55 -31.24
N LEU A 436 -10.72 -8.61 -32.57
CA LEU A 436 -11.62 -7.81 -33.41
C LEU A 436 -12.77 -8.69 -33.91
N THR A 437 -13.98 -8.15 -33.95
CA THR A 437 -15.09 -8.85 -34.62
C THR A 437 -14.85 -8.95 -36.13
N SER A 438 -14.89 -10.18 -36.66
CA SER A 438 -14.99 -10.38 -38.10
C SER A 438 -16.33 -9.83 -38.60
N PRO A 439 -16.39 -9.23 -39.82
CA PRO A 439 -17.68 -8.91 -40.42
C PRO A 439 -18.52 -10.19 -40.57
N PRO A 440 -19.86 -10.14 -40.35
CA PRO A 440 -20.69 -11.32 -40.52
C PRO A 440 -20.58 -11.86 -41.95
N ALA A 441 -20.55 -13.18 -42.10
CA ALA A 441 -20.57 -13.82 -43.41
C ALA A 441 -21.82 -13.34 -44.20
N PRO A 442 -21.72 -13.12 -45.52
CA PRO A 442 -22.84 -12.65 -46.32
C PRO A 442 -24.00 -13.64 -46.23
N SER A 443 -25.07 -13.26 -45.52
CA SER A 443 -26.34 -13.96 -45.57
C SER A 443 -26.91 -13.86 -46.99
N PRO A 444 -27.45 -14.94 -47.59
CA PRO A 444 -28.03 -14.91 -48.95
C PRO A 444 -29.30 -14.05 -49.10
N LEU A 445 -29.78 -13.41 -48.03
CA LEU A 445 -31.01 -12.62 -48.06
C LEU A 445 -30.71 -11.14 -48.26
N PRO A 446 -31.27 -10.49 -49.31
CA PRO A 446 -31.07 -9.07 -49.55
C PRO A 446 -31.88 -8.25 -48.53
N ILE A 447 -31.19 -7.69 -47.54
CA ILE A 447 -31.76 -6.63 -46.68
C ILE A 447 -31.39 -5.30 -47.33
N THR A 448 -32.41 -4.50 -47.61
CA THR A 448 -32.31 -3.17 -48.21
C THR A 448 -32.02 -2.13 -47.13
N GLY A 449 -31.02 -1.29 -47.38
CA GLY A 449 -30.88 0.03 -46.77
C GLY A 449 -30.62 0.09 -45.26
N GLU A 450 -29.37 -0.16 -44.86
CA GLU A 450 -28.71 0.57 -43.77
C GLU A 450 -27.20 0.31 -43.90
N GLU A 451 -26.39 1.31 -43.54
CA GLU A 451 -24.95 1.35 -43.77
C GLU A 451 -24.25 0.07 -43.29
N ARG A 452 -23.51 -0.57 -44.20
CA ARG A 452 -22.62 -1.69 -43.88
C ARG A 452 -21.53 -1.19 -42.92
N GLY A 453 -21.73 -1.38 -41.62
CA GLY A 453 -20.69 -1.21 -40.61
C GLY A 453 -19.50 -2.09 -40.96
N LEU A 454 -18.34 -1.47 -41.23
CA LEU A 454 -17.06 -2.15 -41.29
C LEU A 454 -16.88 -2.89 -39.95
N GLY A 455 -16.78 -4.23 -39.98
CA GLY A 455 -16.48 -5.03 -38.80
C GLY A 455 -15.28 -4.47 -38.03
N GLY A 456 -15.33 -4.44 -36.70
CA GLY A 456 -14.27 -3.80 -35.92
C GLY A 456 -14.59 -3.39 -34.50
N GLU A 457 -15.58 -4.00 -33.85
CA GLU A 457 -15.71 -3.84 -32.39
C GLU A 457 -14.56 -4.61 -31.71
N VAL A 458 -13.86 -3.91 -30.82
CA VAL A 458 -12.79 -4.47 -30.01
C VAL A 458 -13.43 -5.24 -28.85
N LEU A 459 -13.03 -6.49 -28.69
CA LEU A 459 -13.50 -7.39 -27.65
C LEU A 459 -12.35 -7.84 -26.77
N LEU A 460 -12.65 -7.96 -25.48
CA LEU A 460 -11.79 -8.63 -24.52
C LEU A 460 -12.10 -10.13 -24.53
N VAL A 461 -11.09 -10.97 -24.78
CA VAL A 461 -11.24 -12.45 -24.78
C VAL A 461 -10.12 -13.09 -23.96
N ASN A 462 -10.42 -14.22 -23.32
CA ASN A 462 -9.39 -14.99 -22.63
C ASN A 462 -8.52 -15.81 -23.61
N ASP A 463 -7.54 -16.55 -23.08
CA ASP A 463 -6.67 -17.42 -23.89
C ASP A 463 -7.43 -18.46 -24.73
N ARG A 464 -8.59 -18.92 -24.23
CA ARG A 464 -9.48 -19.89 -24.90
C ARG A 464 -10.44 -19.26 -25.92
N GLY A 465 -10.42 -17.93 -26.07
CA GLY A 465 -11.30 -17.21 -27.00
C GLY A 465 -12.75 -17.08 -26.51
N GLU A 466 -13.02 -17.40 -25.25
CA GLU A 466 -14.34 -17.28 -24.65
C GLU A 466 -14.59 -15.83 -24.19
N ARG A 467 -15.80 -15.33 -24.43
CA ARG A 467 -16.31 -14.12 -23.79
C ARG A 467 -16.75 -14.49 -22.37
N LYS A 468 -16.34 -13.71 -21.36
CA LYS A 468 -16.74 -13.88 -19.94
C LYS A 468 -16.33 -15.20 -19.30
N ALA A 469 -15.03 -15.47 -19.25
CA ALA A 469 -14.50 -16.45 -18.32
C ALA A 469 -13.34 -15.80 -17.53
N THR A 470 -13.70 -15.15 -16.42
CA THR A 470 -12.74 -14.70 -15.41
C THR A 470 -12.16 -15.94 -14.73
N GLY A 471 -11.05 -16.46 -15.26
CA GLY A 471 -10.36 -17.63 -14.74
C GLY A 471 -9.58 -17.35 -13.45
N SER A 472 -9.43 -16.08 -13.07
CA SER A 472 -8.76 -15.64 -11.85
C SER A 472 -9.57 -16.05 -10.61
N TYR A 473 -9.20 -17.15 -9.98
CA TYR A 473 -9.71 -17.51 -8.66
C TYR A 473 -9.04 -16.61 -7.62
N TYR A 474 -9.72 -15.52 -7.28
CA TYR A 474 -9.37 -14.66 -6.16
C TYR A 474 -9.28 -15.51 -4.88
N THR A 475 -8.14 -15.45 -4.20
CA THR A 475 -8.02 -16.01 -2.86
C THR A 475 -8.80 -15.10 -1.90
N PRO A 476 -9.89 -15.57 -1.27
CA PRO A 476 -10.68 -14.73 -0.36
C PRO A 476 -9.83 -14.12 0.74
N ASP A 477 -10.14 -12.87 1.15
CA ASP A 477 -9.34 -12.12 2.15
C ASP A 477 -9.09 -12.93 3.43
N TYR A 478 -10.10 -13.66 3.91
CA TYR A 478 -9.95 -14.46 5.13
C TYR A 478 -8.92 -15.60 4.99
N ILE A 479 -8.72 -16.14 3.78
CA ILE A 479 -7.68 -17.15 3.51
C ILE A 479 -6.31 -16.47 3.49
N VAL A 480 -6.20 -15.31 2.83
CA VAL A 480 -4.96 -14.54 2.76
C VAL A 480 -4.53 -14.12 4.17
N ASP A 481 -5.44 -13.52 4.95
CA ASP A 481 -5.22 -13.12 6.34
C ASP A 481 -4.76 -14.31 7.20
N TYR A 482 -5.39 -15.48 7.00
CA TYR A 482 -5.02 -16.69 7.73
C TYR A 482 -3.60 -17.16 7.38
N ILE A 483 -3.29 -17.30 6.09
CA ILE A 483 -1.96 -17.75 5.63
C ILE A 483 -0.88 -16.79 6.12
N VAL A 484 -1.07 -15.49 5.91
CA VAL A 484 -0.10 -14.47 6.34
C VAL A 484 0.10 -14.52 7.85
N ARG A 485 -0.98 -14.60 8.64
CA ARG A 485 -0.88 -14.66 10.11
C ARG A 485 -0.14 -15.91 10.58
N GLN A 486 -0.45 -17.08 10.02
CA GLN A 486 0.18 -18.33 10.45
C GLN A 486 1.64 -18.45 9.99
N THR A 487 2.00 -17.82 8.87
CA THR A 487 3.38 -17.84 8.36
C THR A 487 4.25 -16.78 9.05
N LEU A 488 3.78 -15.53 9.14
CA LEU A 488 4.61 -14.41 9.63
C LEU A 488 4.55 -14.22 11.16
N GLY A 489 3.50 -14.71 11.83
CA GLY A 489 3.39 -14.64 13.28
C GLY A 489 4.58 -15.26 14.01
N PRO A 490 4.93 -16.53 13.72
CA PRO A 490 6.09 -17.19 14.31
C PRO A 490 7.43 -16.51 14.00
N VAL A 491 7.58 -15.95 12.79
CA VAL A 491 8.78 -15.19 12.40
C VAL A 491 8.94 -13.97 13.31
N LEU A 492 7.88 -13.19 13.51
CA LEU A 492 7.92 -12.02 14.38
C LEU A 492 8.18 -12.39 15.84
N ASP A 493 7.64 -13.50 16.33
CA ASP A 493 7.89 -13.99 17.69
C ASP A 493 9.36 -14.39 17.89
N GLY A 494 9.96 -15.06 16.91
CA GLY A 494 11.40 -15.36 16.92
C GLY A 494 12.26 -14.09 16.93
N ARG A 495 11.90 -13.11 16.08
CA ARG A 495 12.61 -11.83 15.97
C ARG A 495 12.45 -10.93 17.19
N GLN A 496 11.34 -11.04 17.93
CA GLN A 496 11.11 -10.30 19.18
C GLN A 496 12.21 -10.56 20.22
N THR A 497 12.68 -11.80 20.34
CA THR A 497 13.72 -12.15 21.31
C THR A 497 15.06 -11.49 20.93
N ALA A 498 15.41 -11.49 19.65
CA ALA A 498 16.61 -10.81 19.15
C ALA A 498 16.54 -9.30 19.36
N PHE A 499 15.37 -8.69 19.11
CA PHE A 499 15.12 -7.28 19.36
C PHE A 499 15.29 -6.93 20.84
N ALA A 500 14.68 -7.68 21.75
CA ALA A 500 14.79 -7.46 23.19
C ALA A 500 16.25 -7.53 23.66
N ALA A 501 16.99 -8.57 23.26
CA ALA A 501 18.40 -8.73 23.61
C ALA A 501 19.28 -7.59 23.06
N ALA A 502 18.98 -7.05 21.87
CA ALA A 502 19.68 -5.90 21.32
C ALA A 502 19.34 -4.61 22.09
N MET A 503 18.08 -4.39 22.46
CA MET A 503 17.65 -3.25 23.25
C MET A 503 18.24 -3.25 24.67
N ASP A 504 18.33 -4.41 25.31
CA ASP A 504 18.97 -4.55 26.64
C ASP A 504 20.46 -4.17 26.57
N ARG A 505 21.16 -4.60 25.50
CA ARG A 505 22.54 -4.19 25.23
C ARG A 505 22.64 -2.68 25.00
N ILE A 506 21.72 -2.07 24.26
CA ILE A 506 21.67 -0.61 24.05
C ILE A 506 21.55 0.11 25.40
N ALA A 507 20.64 -0.35 26.27
CA ALA A 507 20.43 0.25 27.57
C ALA A 507 21.67 0.16 28.46
N GLU A 508 22.31 -1.01 28.51
CA GLU A 508 23.57 -1.22 29.25
C GLU A 508 24.69 -0.30 28.73
N LEU A 509 24.90 -0.28 27.41
CA LEU A 509 25.97 0.48 26.76
C LEU A 509 25.78 1.98 26.96
N ARG A 510 24.55 2.50 26.84
CA ARG A 510 24.24 3.91 27.12
C ARG A 510 24.49 4.26 28.59
N GLY A 511 24.13 3.37 29.52
CA GLY A 511 24.43 3.53 30.95
C GLY A 511 25.94 3.58 31.25
N ARG A 512 26.74 2.74 30.57
CA ARG A 512 28.21 2.75 30.68
C ARG A 512 28.83 4.00 30.04
N LEU A 513 28.31 4.42 28.89
CA LEU A 513 28.77 5.62 28.18
C LEU A 513 28.63 6.87 29.05
N ALA A 514 27.50 7.00 29.76
CA ALA A 514 27.23 8.12 30.66
C ALA A 514 28.23 8.24 31.84
N LYS A 515 28.91 7.13 32.20
CA LYS A 515 29.86 7.05 33.32
C LYS A 515 31.33 7.07 32.87
N THR A 516 31.61 6.99 31.57
CA THR A 516 32.96 6.81 31.04
C THR A 516 33.57 8.15 30.63
N LEU A 517 34.62 8.58 31.36
CA LEU A 517 35.38 9.82 31.08
C LEU A 517 36.57 9.61 30.14
N ASP A 518 37.04 8.36 29.96
CA ASP A 518 38.16 8.04 29.08
C ASP A 518 37.78 8.07 27.59
N ALA A 519 38.55 8.79 26.77
CA ALA A 519 38.22 9.01 25.36
C ALA A 519 38.35 7.75 24.49
N GLY A 520 39.28 6.85 24.81
CA GLY A 520 39.50 5.60 24.06
C GLY A 520 38.37 4.59 24.30
N ALA A 521 38.06 4.33 25.56
CA ALA A 521 36.95 3.50 25.99
C ALA A 521 35.61 4.06 25.49
N ASN A 522 35.43 5.38 25.48
CA ASN A 522 34.21 6.01 24.97
C ASN A 522 34.04 5.75 23.46
N ARG A 523 35.12 5.82 22.66
CA ARG A 523 35.08 5.49 21.23
C ARG A 523 34.69 4.03 20.99
N GLN A 524 35.26 3.10 21.75
CA GLN A 524 34.94 1.67 21.64
C GLN A 524 33.48 1.39 22.02
N LEU A 525 32.99 1.96 23.13
CA LEU A 525 31.61 1.81 23.58
C LEU A 525 30.61 2.39 22.57
N ARG A 526 30.92 3.52 21.92
CA ARG A 526 30.09 4.05 20.82
C ARG A 526 30.03 3.10 19.64
N GLY A 527 31.13 2.45 19.29
CA GLY A 527 31.14 1.43 18.23
C GLY A 527 30.27 0.22 18.57
N GLN A 528 30.34 -0.26 19.82
CA GLN A 528 29.48 -1.34 20.31
C GLN A 528 28.01 -0.92 20.36
N LEU A 529 27.72 0.31 20.78
CA LEU A 529 26.37 0.87 20.81
C LEU A 529 25.79 0.94 19.41
N ALA A 530 26.53 1.47 18.44
CA ALA A 530 26.11 1.49 17.04
C ALA A 530 25.88 0.08 16.48
N GLY A 531 26.66 -0.91 16.93
CA GLY A 531 26.41 -2.33 16.60
C GLY A 531 25.09 -2.83 17.16
N ALA A 532 24.83 -2.62 18.45
CA ALA A 532 23.57 -3.02 19.09
C ALA A 532 22.35 -2.28 18.51
N GLU A 533 22.50 -1.00 18.15
CA GLU A 533 21.46 -0.21 17.47
C GLU A 533 21.13 -0.77 16.09
N ARG A 534 22.13 -1.20 15.31
CA ARG A 534 21.92 -1.91 14.04
C ARG A 534 21.23 -3.26 14.28
N ASP A 535 21.70 -4.06 15.23
CA ASP A 535 21.10 -5.37 15.54
C ASP A 535 19.62 -5.23 15.90
N ALA A 536 19.25 -4.22 16.70
CA ALA A 536 17.86 -3.95 17.06
C ALA A 536 17.02 -3.50 15.85
N ALA A 537 17.56 -2.67 14.96
CA ALA A 537 16.84 -2.27 13.73
C ALA A 537 16.64 -3.48 12.79
N GLU A 538 17.70 -4.24 12.53
CA GLU A 538 17.69 -5.40 11.63
C GLU A 538 16.89 -6.58 12.18
N ALA A 539 16.68 -6.68 13.50
CA ALA A 539 15.82 -7.71 14.08
C ALA A 539 14.43 -7.73 13.44
N PHE A 540 13.86 -6.57 13.13
CA PHE A 540 12.56 -6.46 12.46
C PHE A 540 12.66 -5.99 11.00
N LEU A 541 13.43 -4.95 10.70
CA LEU A 541 13.56 -4.42 9.33
C LEU A 541 14.47 -5.26 8.41
N GLY A 542 15.08 -6.31 8.97
CA GLY A 542 15.86 -7.30 8.24
C GLY A 542 15.06 -8.56 7.86
N ILE A 543 13.78 -8.68 8.27
CA ILE A 543 12.91 -9.80 7.88
C ILE A 543 12.76 -9.85 6.36
N LYS A 544 12.87 -11.03 5.74
CA LYS A 544 12.75 -11.26 4.30
C LYS A 544 11.56 -12.17 3.97
N VAL A 545 10.54 -11.61 3.33
CA VAL A 545 9.31 -12.32 2.93
C VAL A 545 9.17 -12.30 1.42
N CYS A 546 9.02 -13.48 0.80
CA CYS A 546 8.88 -13.61 -0.64
C CYS A 546 7.52 -14.19 -1.05
N ASP A 547 6.94 -13.65 -2.12
CA ASP A 547 5.92 -14.34 -2.92
C ASP A 547 6.47 -14.70 -4.32
N PRO A 548 6.74 -15.99 -4.61
CA PRO A 548 7.37 -16.42 -5.85
C PRO A 548 6.42 -16.45 -7.06
N ALA A 549 5.13 -16.14 -6.85
CA ALA A 549 4.11 -16.02 -7.88
C ALA A 549 3.11 -14.92 -7.47
N MET A 550 3.63 -13.70 -7.30
CA MET A 550 2.95 -12.63 -6.57
C MET A 550 1.67 -12.10 -7.21
N GLY A 551 1.48 -12.31 -8.52
CA GLY A 551 0.33 -11.79 -9.25
C GLY A 551 0.18 -10.28 -9.05
N SER A 552 -1.01 -9.85 -8.63
CA SER A 552 -1.32 -8.44 -8.35
C SER A 552 -0.69 -7.88 -7.05
N GLY A 553 0.06 -8.69 -6.31
CA GLY A 553 0.69 -8.33 -5.04
C GLY A 553 -0.25 -8.42 -3.83
N HIS A 554 -1.37 -9.12 -3.92
CA HIS A 554 -2.38 -9.17 -2.86
C HIS A 554 -1.85 -9.75 -1.54
N PHE A 555 -1.10 -10.85 -1.59
CA PHE A 555 -0.41 -11.40 -0.41
C PHE A 555 0.67 -10.46 0.13
N LEU A 556 1.41 -9.79 -0.76
CA LEU A 556 2.47 -8.85 -0.38
C LEU A 556 1.91 -7.64 0.38
N VAL A 557 0.81 -7.05 -0.09
CA VAL A 557 0.11 -5.95 0.60
C VAL A 557 -0.33 -6.37 2.00
N ASN A 558 -0.88 -7.58 2.14
CA ASN A 558 -1.30 -8.13 3.42
C ASN A 558 -0.10 -8.37 4.37
N ALA A 559 0.99 -8.90 3.85
CA ALA A 559 2.23 -9.10 4.59
C ALA A 559 2.82 -7.78 5.11
N VAL A 560 2.76 -6.70 4.33
CA VAL A 560 3.18 -5.36 4.78
C VAL A 560 2.39 -4.92 6.01
N ASP A 561 1.06 -5.03 5.96
CA ASP A 561 0.19 -4.64 7.08
C ASP A 561 0.50 -5.47 8.32
N PHE A 562 0.54 -6.81 8.16
CA PHE A 562 0.77 -7.72 9.26
C PHE A 562 2.14 -7.52 9.92
N LEU A 563 3.19 -7.31 9.13
CA LEU A 563 4.54 -7.03 9.65
C LEU A 563 4.57 -5.67 10.36
N THR A 564 4.03 -4.62 9.75
CA THR A 564 4.03 -3.27 10.34
C THR A 564 3.37 -3.29 11.72
N ASP A 565 2.16 -3.85 11.81
CA ASP A 565 1.43 -3.98 13.06
C ASP A 565 2.17 -4.84 14.08
N GLY A 566 2.66 -5.99 13.60
CA GLY A 566 3.37 -6.94 14.43
C GLY A 566 4.64 -6.37 15.03
N ILE A 567 5.35 -5.51 14.30
CA ILE A 567 6.56 -4.81 14.74
C ILE A 567 6.21 -3.77 15.80
N ILE A 568 5.20 -2.92 15.55
CA ILE A 568 4.76 -1.88 16.50
C ILE A 568 4.37 -2.51 17.84
N LEU A 569 3.54 -3.55 17.82
CA LEU A 569 3.06 -4.24 19.02
C LEU A 569 4.22 -4.81 19.85
N ARG A 570 5.22 -5.41 19.19
CA ARG A 570 6.37 -6.03 19.88
C ARG A 570 7.34 -5.00 20.42
N MET A 571 7.57 -3.91 19.69
CA MET A 571 8.34 -2.77 20.19
C MET A 571 7.68 -2.17 21.43
N GLN A 572 6.35 -1.98 21.41
CA GLN A 572 5.58 -1.47 22.57
C GLN A 572 5.66 -2.41 23.76
N ALA A 573 5.42 -3.71 23.56
CA ALA A 573 5.49 -4.72 24.62
C ALA A 573 6.85 -4.74 25.34
N TYR A 574 7.95 -4.56 24.60
CA TYR A 574 9.28 -4.42 25.20
C TYR A 574 9.38 -3.18 26.12
N HIS A 575 8.96 -2.01 25.64
CA HIS A 575 9.10 -0.77 26.43
C HIS A 575 8.10 -0.69 27.60
N ASP A 576 6.95 -1.35 27.50
CA ASP A 576 6.01 -1.47 28.61
C ASP A 576 6.56 -2.34 29.74
N SER A 577 7.30 -3.40 29.41
CA SER A 577 8.00 -4.24 30.38
C SER A 577 9.31 -3.63 30.90
N HIS A 578 9.90 -2.66 30.18
CA HIS A 578 11.18 -2.04 30.50
C HIS A 578 11.05 -0.52 30.72
N ALA A 579 10.29 -0.11 31.75
CA ALA A 579 10.01 1.31 32.03
C ALA A 579 11.25 2.21 32.22
N GLY A 580 12.43 1.63 32.47
CA GLY A 580 13.72 2.35 32.57
C GLY A 580 14.42 2.60 31.24
N VAL A 581 13.89 2.09 30.12
CA VAL A 581 14.42 2.27 28.77
C VAL A 581 13.53 3.25 28.01
N PRO A 582 13.99 4.49 27.74
CA PRO A 582 13.22 5.46 26.99
C PRO A 582 12.88 4.98 25.57
N TRP A 583 11.68 5.29 25.09
CA TRP A 583 11.25 4.99 23.71
C TRP A 583 12.18 5.62 22.66
N GLU A 584 12.81 6.74 23.00
CA GLU A 584 13.82 7.45 22.20
C GLU A 584 15.04 6.60 21.86
N TRP A 585 15.33 5.57 22.65
CA TRP A 585 16.48 4.71 22.41
C TRP A 585 16.19 3.64 21.36
N ASN A 586 14.94 3.47 20.93
CA ASN A 586 14.55 2.52 19.91
C ASN A 586 15.06 2.95 18.51
N PRO A 587 15.95 2.16 17.86
CA PRO A 587 16.54 2.53 16.57
C PRO A 587 15.55 2.57 15.40
N ILE A 588 14.49 1.75 15.44
CA ILE A 588 13.44 1.77 14.41
C ILE A 588 12.69 3.10 14.47
N ARG A 589 12.37 3.57 15.68
CA ARG A 589 11.76 4.89 15.89
C ARG A 589 12.66 6.02 15.41
N GLN A 590 13.96 5.95 15.72
CA GLN A 590 14.93 6.95 15.23
C GLN A 590 14.99 6.98 13.69
N THR A 591 14.86 5.81 13.05
CA THR A 591 14.79 5.70 11.59
C THR A 591 13.54 6.37 11.04
N VAL A 592 12.36 6.13 11.64
CA VAL A 592 11.10 6.78 11.26
C VAL A 592 11.19 8.30 11.40
N GLU A 593 11.74 8.82 12.50
CA GLU A 593 11.91 10.26 12.72
C GLU A 593 12.90 10.90 11.74
N ARG A 594 13.98 10.20 11.41
CA ARG A 594 14.91 10.65 10.37
C ARG A 594 14.22 10.77 9.02
N VAL A 595 13.49 9.73 8.62
CA VAL A 595 12.73 9.69 7.36
C VAL A 595 11.72 10.83 7.28
N ARG A 596 10.97 11.06 8.37
CA ARG A 596 10.07 12.21 8.51
C ARG A 596 10.79 13.54 8.28
N GLY A 597 11.91 13.75 8.96
CA GLY A 597 12.70 14.98 8.86
C GLY A 597 13.20 15.23 7.44
N GLU A 598 13.65 14.19 6.75
CA GLU A 598 14.09 14.25 5.36
C GLU A 598 12.94 14.65 4.41
N ILE A 599 11.76 14.03 4.53
CA ILE A 599 10.57 14.36 3.72
C ILE A 599 10.15 15.82 3.94
N VAL A 600 10.04 16.25 5.22
CA VAL A 600 9.68 17.63 5.55
C VAL A 600 10.70 18.63 5.00
N GLY A 601 12.00 18.31 5.14
CA GLY A 601 13.07 19.14 4.61
C GLY A 601 13.09 19.22 3.08
N GLU A 602 12.69 18.16 2.37
CA GLU A 602 12.54 18.14 0.91
C GLU A 602 11.34 18.98 0.45
N MET A 603 10.17 18.82 1.08
CA MET A 603 8.98 19.62 0.76
C MET A 603 9.24 21.12 0.97
N ALA A 604 9.92 21.48 2.06
CA ALA A 604 10.30 22.86 2.33
C ALA A 604 11.23 23.43 1.24
N ARG A 605 12.18 22.62 0.73
CA ARG A 605 13.06 23.00 -0.40
C ARG A 605 12.30 23.20 -1.71
N GLN A 606 11.21 22.45 -1.93
CA GLN A 606 10.32 22.60 -3.09
C GLN A 606 9.32 23.75 -2.94
N GLY A 607 9.25 24.42 -1.78
CA GLY A 607 8.26 25.46 -1.50
C GLY A 607 6.84 24.92 -1.27
N ILE A 608 6.69 23.61 -1.05
CA ILE A 608 5.40 22.95 -0.84
C ILE A 608 5.10 22.91 0.67
N GLY A 609 4.00 23.53 1.08
CA GLY A 609 3.51 23.47 2.46
C GLY A 609 2.95 22.09 2.79
N LEU A 610 3.68 21.29 3.57
CA LEU A 610 3.22 19.99 4.06
C LEU A 610 2.75 20.11 5.51
N ASP A 611 1.51 19.70 5.78
CA ASP A 611 1.12 19.39 7.15
C ASP A 611 1.81 18.10 7.59
N ALA A 612 2.86 18.24 8.40
CA ALA A 612 3.58 17.11 8.95
C ALA A 612 2.65 16.14 9.71
N ALA A 613 1.42 16.54 10.10
CA ALA A 613 0.46 15.69 10.78
C ALA A 613 -0.04 14.53 9.93
N ARG A 614 0.11 14.68 8.61
CA ARG A 614 -0.23 13.66 7.63
C ARG A 614 0.86 12.60 7.45
N LEU A 615 2.04 12.80 8.04
CA LEU A 615 3.09 11.79 8.13
C LEU A 615 2.95 11.05 9.45
N ASP A 616 2.11 10.03 9.59
CA ASP A 616 2.08 9.28 10.86
C ASP A 616 3.23 8.24 10.92
N ASP A 617 3.61 7.82 12.13
CA ASP A 617 4.70 6.85 12.33
C ASP A 617 4.40 5.50 11.67
N THR A 618 3.13 5.09 11.64
CA THR A 618 2.70 3.82 11.06
C THR A 618 2.90 3.85 9.55
N SER A 619 2.42 4.87 8.85
CA SER A 619 2.62 5.02 7.39
C SER A 619 4.11 5.04 7.00
N LEU A 620 4.94 5.73 7.78
CA LEU A 620 6.39 5.75 7.55
C LEU A 620 7.03 4.37 7.81
N LEU A 621 6.60 3.65 8.83
CA LEU A 621 7.06 2.29 9.09
C LEU A 621 6.58 1.32 8.00
N THR A 622 5.32 1.42 7.55
CA THR A 622 4.76 0.66 6.42
C THR A 622 5.63 0.81 5.18
N ARG A 623 6.06 2.04 4.88
CA ARG A 623 6.99 2.31 3.78
C ARG A 623 8.34 1.61 3.96
N LEU A 624 8.91 1.65 5.17
CA LEU A 624 10.18 0.97 5.49
C LEU A 624 10.07 -0.55 5.37
N VAL A 625 8.99 -1.14 5.91
CA VAL A 625 8.70 -2.58 5.84
C VAL A 625 8.54 -3.02 4.40
N LEU A 626 7.72 -2.32 3.62
CA LEU A 626 7.53 -2.59 2.20
C LEU A 626 8.86 -2.56 1.44
N LYS A 627 9.66 -1.52 1.64
CA LYS A 627 10.93 -1.39 0.92
C LYS A 627 11.95 -2.44 1.33
N ARG A 628 12.03 -2.82 2.61
CA ARG A 628 13.14 -3.65 3.12
C ARG A 628 12.83 -5.14 3.28
N CYS A 629 11.55 -5.47 3.44
CA CYS A 629 11.14 -6.81 3.85
C CYS A 629 10.39 -7.61 2.78
N ILE A 630 9.84 -6.95 1.77
CA ILE A 630 8.90 -7.57 0.84
C ILE A 630 9.56 -7.83 -0.50
N TYR A 631 9.47 -9.07 -0.96
CA TYR A 631 10.04 -9.60 -2.18
C TYR A 631 8.97 -10.31 -3.00
N GLY A 632 9.11 -10.27 -4.32
CA GLY A 632 8.17 -10.96 -5.19
C GLY A 632 8.75 -11.28 -6.56
N VAL A 633 8.29 -12.39 -7.14
CA VAL A 633 8.63 -12.81 -8.49
C VAL A 633 7.35 -13.15 -9.24
N ASP A 634 7.26 -12.74 -10.51
CA ASP A 634 6.20 -13.17 -11.40
C ASP A 634 6.70 -13.37 -12.84
N LEU A 635 6.11 -14.35 -13.54
CA LEU A 635 6.43 -14.63 -14.94
C LEU A 635 5.82 -13.60 -15.89
N ASN A 636 4.67 -13.02 -15.53
CA ASN A 636 4.02 -11.98 -16.32
C ASN A 636 4.59 -10.61 -15.94
N PRO A 637 5.26 -9.89 -16.88
CA PRO A 637 5.85 -8.59 -16.56
C PRO A 637 4.79 -7.56 -16.14
N MET A 638 3.55 -7.68 -16.60
CA MET A 638 2.48 -6.78 -16.18
C MET A 638 2.01 -7.06 -14.75
N ALA A 639 2.06 -8.32 -14.29
CA ALA A 639 1.77 -8.66 -12.88
C ALA A 639 2.79 -8.00 -11.94
N VAL A 640 4.07 -7.97 -12.33
CA VAL A 640 5.12 -7.27 -11.58
C VAL A 640 4.80 -5.78 -11.44
N GLU A 641 4.42 -5.10 -12.53
CA GLU A 641 4.03 -3.69 -12.50
C GLU A 641 2.77 -3.44 -11.65
N LEU A 642 1.83 -4.38 -11.67
CA LEU A 642 0.63 -4.33 -10.84
C LEU A 642 0.92 -4.51 -9.36
N ALA A 643 1.79 -5.44 -8.99
CA ALA A 643 2.24 -5.60 -7.62
C ALA A 643 2.91 -4.32 -7.11
N LYS A 644 3.74 -3.67 -7.93
CA LYS A 644 4.32 -2.34 -7.61
C LYS A 644 3.24 -1.30 -7.38
N LEU A 645 2.26 -1.20 -8.28
CA LEU A 645 1.14 -0.27 -8.17
C LEU A 645 0.35 -0.47 -6.88
N SER A 646 0.00 -1.72 -6.56
CA SER A 646 -0.72 -2.08 -5.33
C SER A 646 0.08 -1.67 -4.10
N LEU A 647 1.36 -2.02 -4.05
CA LEU A 647 2.24 -1.67 -2.93
C LEU A 647 2.43 -0.15 -2.79
N TRP A 648 2.54 0.59 -3.89
CA TRP A 648 2.59 2.04 -3.88
C TRP A 648 1.31 2.69 -3.39
N LEU A 649 0.14 2.26 -3.88
CA LEU A 649 -1.15 2.77 -3.42
C LEU A 649 -1.34 2.53 -1.93
N HIS A 650 -0.86 1.38 -1.45
CA HIS A 650 -0.97 0.97 -0.05
C HIS A 650 -0.04 1.76 0.89
N SER A 651 1.19 2.05 0.46
CA SER A 651 2.20 2.76 1.26
C SER A 651 2.34 4.24 0.93
N PHE A 652 1.44 4.77 0.11
CA PHE A 652 1.52 6.13 -0.37
C PHE A 652 1.48 7.10 0.81
N THR A 653 2.52 7.91 0.93
CA THR A 653 2.67 8.91 1.98
C THR A 653 2.79 10.29 1.34
N VAL A 654 2.03 11.26 1.85
CA VAL A 654 1.99 12.62 1.30
C VAL A 654 3.39 13.24 1.31
N GLY A 655 3.84 13.75 0.16
CA GLY A 655 5.14 14.40 0.03
C GLY A 655 6.33 13.43 -0.05
N ALA A 656 6.15 12.13 0.15
CA ALA A 656 7.19 11.15 -0.13
C ALA A 656 7.10 10.67 -1.59
N PRO A 657 8.22 10.50 -2.31
CA PRO A 657 8.19 9.88 -3.63
C PRO A 657 7.81 8.40 -3.54
N LEU A 658 7.40 7.78 -4.64
CA LEU A 658 7.17 6.34 -4.66
C LEU A 658 8.51 5.60 -4.47
N SER A 659 8.52 4.59 -3.58
CA SER A 659 9.74 3.81 -3.32
C SER A 659 10.18 3.09 -4.60
N PHE A 660 11.50 2.98 -4.82
CA PHE A 660 12.02 2.13 -5.89
C PHE A 660 11.84 0.65 -5.51
N LEU A 661 11.17 -0.17 -6.33
CA LEU A 661 10.82 -1.57 -5.98
C LEU A 661 11.40 -2.64 -6.93
N ASP A 662 12.05 -2.27 -8.03
CA ASP A 662 12.54 -3.23 -9.05
C ASP A 662 13.63 -4.18 -8.55
N HIS A 663 14.23 -3.83 -7.41
CA HIS A 663 15.27 -4.61 -6.75
C HIS A 663 14.68 -5.73 -5.88
N HIS A 664 13.40 -5.65 -5.50
CA HIS A 664 12.70 -6.69 -4.74
C HIS A 664 11.54 -7.35 -5.50
N LEU A 665 10.94 -6.67 -6.47
CA LEU A 665 9.89 -7.21 -7.33
C LEU A 665 10.47 -7.48 -8.73
N ARG A 666 10.64 -8.77 -9.06
CA ARG A 666 11.37 -9.19 -10.26
C ARG A 666 10.47 -9.90 -11.26
N TRP A 667 10.81 -9.70 -12.53
CA TRP A 667 10.23 -10.45 -13.63
C TRP A 667 11.08 -11.70 -13.92
N GLY A 668 10.48 -12.88 -13.82
CA GLY A 668 11.16 -14.13 -14.12
C GLY A 668 10.36 -15.38 -13.77
N ASN A 669 10.86 -16.54 -14.19
CA ASN A 669 10.29 -17.82 -13.87
C ASN A 669 10.91 -18.38 -12.59
N SER A 670 10.21 -18.23 -11.47
CA SER A 670 10.65 -18.66 -10.13
C SER A 670 11.01 -20.15 -10.02
N LEU A 671 10.57 -20.99 -10.96
CA LEU A 671 10.81 -22.44 -10.98
C LEU A 671 12.03 -22.88 -11.80
N ILE A 672 12.53 -22.04 -12.71
CA ILE A 672 13.60 -22.42 -13.65
C ILE A 672 14.83 -21.57 -13.40
N GLY A 673 15.87 -22.17 -12.83
CA GLY A 673 17.12 -21.48 -12.52
C GLY A 673 18.16 -22.41 -11.90
N SER A 674 19.25 -21.82 -11.42
CA SER A 674 20.33 -22.46 -10.68
C SER A 674 21.05 -21.39 -9.85
N ASP A 675 21.76 -21.79 -8.79
CA ASP A 675 22.60 -20.91 -7.98
C ASP A 675 24.10 -21.12 -8.27
N VAL A 676 24.88 -20.08 -8.00
CA VAL A 676 26.33 -20.02 -8.23
C VAL A 676 27.05 -21.17 -7.54
N ARG A 677 26.72 -21.44 -6.27
CA ARG A 677 27.40 -22.47 -5.47
C ARG A 677 27.19 -23.87 -6.03
N THR A 678 25.97 -24.18 -6.48
CA THR A 678 25.67 -25.45 -7.15
C THR A 678 26.52 -25.62 -8.41
N VAL A 679 26.66 -24.58 -9.23
CA VAL A 679 27.47 -24.63 -10.46
C VAL A 679 28.97 -24.73 -10.14
N GLU A 680 29.48 -23.93 -9.20
CA GLU A 680 30.87 -24.00 -8.76
C GLU A 680 31.23 -25.39 -8.21
N ALA A 681 30.37 -25.97 -7.38
CA ALA A 681 30.57 -27.31 -6.84
C ALA A 681 30.62 -28.37 -7.96
N ALA A 682 29.77 -28.26 -8.98
CA ALA A 682 29.76 -29.16 -10.12
C ALA A 682 31.02 -29.01 -10.98
N ILE A 683 31.52 -27.79 -11.18
CA ILE A 683 32.78 -27.52 -11.88
C ILE A 683 33.95 -28.16 -11.13
N VAL A 684 34.06 -27.91 -9.82
CA VAL A 684 35.12 -28.46 -8.97
C VAL A 684 35.11 -30.00 -8.96
N ALA A 685 33.94 -30.63 -8.94
CA ALA A 685 33.82 -32.09 -8.93
C ALA A 685 34.28 -32.76 -10.24
N THR A 686 34.36 -32.01 -11.34
CA THR A 686 34.74 -32.53 -12.66
C THR A 686 36.24 -32.40 -12.93
N ASP A 687 36.94 -31.52 -12.22
CA ASP A 687 38.35 -31.20 -12.48
C ASP A 687 39.31 -31.87 -11.48
N SER A 688 40.28 -32.62 -12.00
CA SER A 688 41.31 -33.28 -11.19
C SER A 688 42.44 -32.32 -10.86
N GLY A 689 42.24 -31.46 -9.85
CA GLY A 689 43.32 -30.86 -9.06
C GLY A 689 43.59 -29.36 -9.23
N GLN A 690 43.48 -28.66 -8.10
CA GLN A 690 44.24 -27.45 -7.69
C GLN A 690 44.04 -26.11 -8.43
N MET A 691 43.39 -26.01 -9.59
CA MET A 691 43.22 -24.73 -10.33
C MET A 691 41.86 -24.01 -10.18
N ALA A 692 40.94 -24.50 -9.35
CA ALA A 692 39.56 -23.96 -9.31
C ALA A 692 39.30 -22.79 -8.33
N LEU A 693 40.16 -22.57 -7.32
CA LEU A 693 39.85 -21.65 -6.20
C LEU A 693 40.09 -20.15 -6.47
N TRP A 694 40.78 -19.79 -7.56
CA TRP A 694 41.18 -18.39 -7.84
C TRP A 694 40.78 -17.88 -9.24
N GLY A 695 40.00 -18.65 -10.02
CA GLY A 695 39.74 -18.34 -11.44
C GLY A 695 38.45 -18.91 -12.05
N GLY A 696 37.46 -19.29 -11.23
CA GLY A 696 36.14 -19.72 -11.71
C GLY A 696 35.31 -18.59 -12.34
N PRO A 697 34.23 -18.91 -13.09
CA PRO A 697 33.42 -17.94 -13.82
C PRO A 697 32.65 -16.96 -12.91
N PHE A 698 32.70 -17.12 -11.59
CA PHE A 698 32.03 -16.23 -10.62
C PHE A 698 33.01 -15.39 -9.79
N ALA A 699 34.30 -15.40 -10.14
CA ALA A 699 35.29 -14.53 -9.51
C ALA A 699 34.87 -13.05 -9.60
N GLY A 700 34.88 -12.37 -8.44
CA GLY A 700 34.51 -10.95 -8.32
C GLY A 700 33.02 -10.67 -8.11
N LEU A 701 32.14 -11.69 -8.15
CA LEU A 701 30.70 -11.52 -7.95
C LEU A 701 30.34 -10.85 -6.62
N LEU A 702 30.98 -11.28 -5.52
CA LEU A 702 30.73 -10.73 -4.18
C LEU A 702 31.11 -9.25 -4.03
N ALA A 703 31.95 -8.71 -4.93
CA ALA A 703 32.21 -7.26 -4.93
C ALA A 703 30.99 -6.47 -5.43
N LEU A 704 30.22 -7.05 -6.36
CA LEU A 704 29.04 -6.41 -6.97
C LEU A 704 27.83 -6.39 -6.02
N THR A 705 27.80 -7.25 -5.00
CA THR A 705 26.68 -7.33 -4.05
C THR A 705 26.70 -6.20 -3.02
N THR A 706 27.81 -5.49 -2.86
CA THR A 706 27.92 -4.32 -1.95
C THR A 706 27.00 -3.17 -2.35
N THR A 707 26.81 -2.93 -3.64
CA THR A 707 25.89 -1.89 -4.15
C THR A 707 24.43 -2.19 -3.78
N MET A 708 24.04 -3.46 -3.68
CA MET A 708 22.66 -3.84 -3.32
C MET A 708 22.31 -3.43 -1.88
N LEU A 709 23.28 -3.47 -0.96
CA LEU A 709 23.08 -2.98 0.40
C LEU A 709 22.77 -1.50 0.45
N GLU A 710 23.47 -0.70 -0.35
CA GLU A 710 23.29 0.74 -0.38
C GLU A 710 21.89 1.08 -0.90
N ILE A 711 21.44 0.37 -1.93
CA ILE A 711 20.09 0.49 -2.50
C ILE A 711 19.01 0.09 -1.49
N ALA A 712 19.14 -1.07 -0.84
CA ALA A 712 18.17 -1.60 0.12
C ALA A 712 18.13 -0.78 1.44
N GLY A 713 19.27 -0.21 1.84
CA GLY A 713 19.41 0.59 3.05
C GLY A 713 18.93 2.03 2.91
N ARG A 714 18.86 2.58 1.69
CA ARG A 714 18.38 3.95 1.42
C ARG A 714 16.89 4.05 1.74
N ALA A 715 16.45 5.15 2.36
CA ALA A 715 15.03 5.31 2.72
C ALA A 715 14.14 5.86 1.59
N ASP A 716 14.76 6.25 0.45
CA ASP A 716 14.11 6.89 -0.71
C ASP A 716 13.18 8.03 -0.28
N THR A 717 13.68 8.93 0.55
CA THR A 717 12.91 10.06 1.07
C THR A 717 12.89 11.24 0.10
N THR A 718 13.87 11.29 -0.80
CA THR A 718 13.93 12.25 -1.90
C THR A 718 13.94 11.55 -3.26
N LEU A 719 13.69 12.32 -4.32
CA LEU A 719 13.74 11.77 -5.68
C LEU A 719 15.16 11.55 -6.18
N ALA A 720 16.11 12.33 -5.65
CA ALA A 720 17.52 12.08 -5.89
C ALA A 720 17.89 10.69 -5.38
N ASP A 721 17.37 10.30 -4.20
CA ASP A 721 17.56 8.96 -3.64
C ASP A 721 16.95 7.88 -4.52
N VAL A 722 15.70 8.06 -4.97
CA VAL A 722 15.00 7.09 -5.85
C VAL A 722 15.76 6.89 -7.16
N ARG A 723 16.17 7.99 -7.81
CA ARG A 723 16.94 7.96 -9.06
C ARG A 723 18.31 7.32 -8.89
N GLN A 724 19.00 7.69 -7.81
CA GLN A 724 20.28 7.08 -7.47
C GLN A 724 20.13 5.57 -7.26
N SER A 725 19.12 5.13 -6.52
CA SER A 725 18.80 3.70 -6.34
C SER A 725 18.54 3.01 -7.68
N ALA A 726 17.79 3.65 -8.59
CA ALA A 726 17.51 3.09 -9.93
C ALA A 726 18.77 3.02 -10.82
N ASP A 727 19.59 4.06 -10.84
CA ASP A 727 20.82 4.13 -11.64
C ASP A 727 21.88 3.13 -11.13
N GLU A 728 22.09 3.08 -9.81
CA GLU A 728 22.98 2.10 -9.16
C GLU A 728 22.52 0.67 -9.44
N PHE A 729 21.21 0.42 -9.38
CA PHE A 729 20.64 -0.89 -9.69
C PHE A 729 20.81 -1.25 -11.16
N ALA A 730 20.57 -0.32 -12.10
CA ALA A 730 20.76 -0.55 -13.52
C ALA A 730 22.23 -0.87 -13.86
N ALA A 731 23.17 -0.13 -13.26
CA ALA A 731 24.60 -0.39 -13.39
C ALA A 731 24.99 -1.77 -12.84
N MET A 732 24.46 -2.14 -11.66
CA MET A 732 24.66 -3.47 -11.08
C MET A 732 24.09 -4.58 -11.98
N GLN A 733 22.87 -4.44 -12.49
CA GLN A 733 22.25 -5.42 -13.39
C GLN A 733 23.07 -5.61 -14.67
N ALA A 734 23.61 -4.53 -15.23
CA ALA A 734 24.53 -4.60 -16.37
C ALA A 734 25.81 -5.38 -16.00
N ALA A 735 26.38 -5.12 -14.82
CA ALA A 735 27.56 -5.83 -14.34
C ALA A 735 27.30 -7.32 -14.03
N LEU A 736 26.09 -7.67 -13.56
CA LEU A 736 25.67 -9.05 -13.28
C LEU A 736 25.29 -9.83 -14.54
N THR A 737 24.98 -9.16 -15.65
CA THR A 737 24.50 -9.80 -16.89
C THR A 737 25.40 -10.94 -17.38
N PRO A 738 26.74 -10.81 -17.45
CA PRO A 738 27.61 -11.92 -17.86
C PRO A 738 27.54 -13.14 -16.92
N TYR A 739 27.38 -12.91 -15.61
CA TYR A 739 27.24 -13.99 -14.62
C TYR A 739 25.90 -14.70 -14.76
N LYS A 740 24.81 -13.94 -14.99
CA LYS A 740 23.49 -14.50 -15.30
C LYS A 740 23.53 -15.35 -16.56
N GLN A 741 24.15 -14.85 -17.63
CA GLN A 741 24.33 -15.60 -18.88
C GLN A 741 25.15 -16.89 -18.70
N ALA A 742 26.11 -16.91 -17.78
CA ALA A 742 26.85 -18.14 -17.45
C ALA A 742 25.94 -19.18 -16.79
N LEU A 743 25.06 -18.76 -15.87
CA LEU A 743 24.05 -19.65 -15.28
C LEU A 743 22.95 -20.02 -16.29
N ASP A 744 22.54 -19.12 -17.18
CA ASP A 744 21.60 -19.41 -18.27
C ASP A 744 22.19 -20.50 -19.18
N LEU A 745 23.49 -20.43 -19.48
CA LEU A 745 24.19 -21.43 -20.27
C LEU A 745 24.20 -22.77 -19.53
N TRP A 746 24.51 -22.76 -18.24
CA TRP A 746 24.45 -23.95 -17.40
C TRP A 746 23.06 -24.58 -17.36
N VAL A 747 21.99 -23.79 -17.21
CA VAL A 747 20.60 -24.28 -17.13
C VAL A 747 20.12 -24.77 -18.50
N SER A 748 20.53 -24.12 -19.59
CA SER A 748 20.10 -24.46 -20.96
C SER A 748 20.34 -25.91 -21.34
N GLN A 749 21.37 -26.55 -20.75
CA GLN A 749 21.74 -27.93 -21.02
C GLN A 749 20.65 -28.96 -20.69
N TRP A 750 19.70 -28.60 -19.81
CA TRP A 750 18.60 -29.48 -19.39
C TRP A 750 17.44 -29.47 -20.39
N PHE A 751 17.46 -28.56 -21.36
CA PHE A 751 16.46 -28.42 -22.42
C PHE A 751 16.93 -28.99 -23.76
N ASP A 752 17.99 -29.82 -23.75
CA ASP A 752 18.52 -30.53 -24.92
C ASP A 752 17.66 -31.74 -25.31
N GLU A 753 16.82 -31.59 -26.35
CA GLU A 753 16.11 -32.71 -26.97
C GLU A 753 17.09 -33.77 -27.50
N GLY A 754 16.95 -35.03 -27.05
CA GLY A 754 17.78 -36.15 -27.48
C GLY A 754 19.00 -36.49 -26.60
N ARG A 755 19.17 -35.81 -25.46
CA ARG A 755 20.28 -36.08 -24.54
C ARG A 755 20.12 -37.44 -23.85
N LYS A 756 21.09 -38.36 -24.04
CA LYS A 756 21.28 -39.51 -23.14
C LYS A 756 21.96 -39.00 -21.88
N THR A 757 21.48 -39.41 -20.70
CA THR A 757 21.88 -38.95 -19.35
C THR A 757 23.37 -39.01 -18.99
N LYS A 758 24.26 -39.45 -19.90
CA LYS A 758 25.71 -39.58 -19.68
C LYS A 758 26.58 -38.69 -20.58
N ASP A 759 26.01 -37.92 -21.52
CA ASP A 759 26.80 -37.08 -22.44
C ASP A 759 26.79 -35.61 -22.00
N HIS A 760 27.99 -35.06 -21.73
CA HIS A 760 28.16 -33.67 -21.32
C HIS A 760 28.11 -32.78 -22.58
N GLY A 761 27.08 -31.94 -22.70
CA GLY A 761 26.90 -31.06 -23.86
C GLY A 761 27.93 -29.92 -23.91
N ALA A 762 27.98 -29.18 -25.01
CA ALA A 762 28.92 -28.08 -25.23
C ALA A 762 28.90 -27.00 -24.13
N ALA A 763 27.73 -26.74 -23.55
CA ALA A 763 27.56 -25.82 -22.42
C ALA A 763 28.31 -26.31 -21.17
N PHE A 764 28.17 -27.59 -20.83
CA PHE A 764 28.84 -28.20 -19.67
C PHE A 764 30.35 -28.25 -19.88
N GLU A 765 30.80 -28.71 -21.06
CA GLU A 765 32.22 -28.77 -21.43
C GLU A 765 32.86 -27.38 -21.34
N PHE A 766 32.20 -26.34 -21.87
CA PHE A 766 32.71 -24.97 -21.80
C PHE A 766 32.80 -24.44 -20.37
N MET A 767 31.76 -24.67 -19.55
CA MET A 767 31.73 -24.22 -18.15
C MET A 767 32.76 -24.93 -17.27
N THR A 768 33.06 -26.20 -17.54
CA THR A 768 33.95 -27.02 -16.70
C THR A 768 35.41 -27.01 -17.17
N VAL A 769 35.66 -27.07 -18.48
CA VAL A 769 37.01 -27.14 -19.06
C VAL A 769 37.59 -25.75 -19.32
N HIS A 770 36.74 -24.76 -19.62
CA HIS A 770 37.15 -23.41 -20.00
C HIS A 770 36.60 -22.33 -19.06
N GLY A 771 36.40 -22.65 -17.77
CA GLY A 771 35.73 -21.78 -16.79
C GLY A 771 36.26 -20.34 -16.73
N ALA A 772 37.58 -20.14 -16.81
CA ALA A 772 38.21 -18.81 -16.80
C ALA A 772 37.92 -17.97 -18.06
N ASP A 773 37.59 -18.62 -19.17
CA ASP A 773 37.31 -17.99 -20.47
C ASP A 773 35.82 -17.71 -20.68
N VAL A 774 34.93 -18.23 -19.81
CA VAL A 774 33.47 -18.08 -19.93
C VAL A 774 33.04 -16.62 -19.90
N LEU A 775 33.42 -15.87 -18.86
CA LEU A 775 32.99 -14.46 -18.75
C LEU A 775 33.57 -13.57 -19.86
N PRO A 776 34.90 -13.61 -20.19
CA PRO A 776 35.43 -12.86 -21.32
C PRO A 776 34.71 -13.17 -22.62
N ALA A 777 34.36 -14.44 -22.86
CA ALA A 777 33.63 -14.83 -24.06
C ALA A 777 32.18 -14.30 -24.08
N LEU A 778 31.46 -14.36 -22.96
CA LEU A 778 30.09 -13.83 -22.86
C LEU A 778 30.04 -12.29 -23.02
N ARG A 779 31.10 -11.60 -22.59
CA ARG A 779 31.30 -10.16 -22.83
C ARG A 779 31.68 -9.81 -24.27
N GLY A 780 32.01 -10.80 -25.10
CA GLY A 780 32.47 -10.60 -26.47
C GLY A 780 33.95 -10.21 -26.57
N GLU A 781 34.72 -10.36 -25.49
CA GLU A 781 36.16 -10.06 -25.45
C GLU A 781 37.01 -11.18 -26.06
N ARG A 782 36.43 -12.37 -26.29
CA ARG A 782 37.12 -13.54 -26.81
C ARG A 782 36.28 -14.28 -27.86
N ALA A 783 36.96 -14.79 -28.89
CA ALA A 783 36.32 -15.60 -29.93
C ALA A 783 35.90 -16.97 -29.40
N LEU A 784 34.67 -17.38 -29.74
CA LEU A 784 34.10 -18.67 -29.36
C LEU A 784 34.26 -19.69 -30.50
N ALA A 785 34.56 -20.93 -30.15
CA ALA A 785 34.41 -22.05 -31.09
C ALA A 785 32.94 -22.18 -31.51
N GLU A 786 32.69 -22.61 -32.76
CA GLU A 786 31.34 -22.70 -33.34
C GLU A 786 30.35 -23.44 -32.43
N LYS A 787 30.76 -24.59 -31.89
CA LYS A 787 29.97 -25.44 -30.98
C LYS A 787 29.52 -24.69 -29.72
N VAL A 788 30.37 -23.81 -29.17
CA VAL A 788 30.07 -23.02 -27.97
C VAL A 788 29.20 -21.81 -28.31
N ARG A 789 29.46 -21.15 -29.45
CA ARG A 789 28.62 -20.03 -29.93
C ARG A 789 27.17 -20.46 -30.09
N VAL A 790 26.92 -21.62 -30.72
CA VAL A 790 25.58 -22.19 -30.88
C VAL A 790 24.92 -22.47 -29.52
N ALA A 791 25.67 -22.95 -28.53
CA ALA A 791 25.16 -23.18 -27.18
C ALA A 791 24.77 -21.87 -26.47
N VAL A 792 25.58 -20.81 -26.62
CA VAL A 792 25.29 -19.47 -26.05
C VAL A 792 24.06 -18.84 -26.72
N GLU A 793 23.97 -18.88 -28.06
CA GLU A 793 22.83 -18.34 -28.80
C GLU A 793 21.53 -19.06 -28.41
N ARG A 794 21.59 -20.39 -28.28
CA ARG A 794 20.46 -21.18 -27.79
C ARG A 794 20.08 -20.85 -26.37
N SER A 795 21.05 -20.72 -25.47
CA SER A 795 20.82 -20.31 -24.08
C SER A 795 20.07 -18.98 -24.01
N ARG A 796 20.47 -17.99 -24.82
CA ARG A 796 19.77 -16.70 -24.94
C ARG A 796 18.34 -16.83 -25.45
N ALA A 797 18.11 -17.70 -26.44
CA ALA A 797 16.77 -17.97 -26.95
C ALA A 797 15.88 -18.64 -25.89
N LEU A 798 16.41 -19.63 -25.17
CA LEU A 798 15.70 -20.30 -24.07
C LEU A 798 15.41 -19.35 -22.92
N TRP A 799 16.34 -18.47 -22.55
CA TRP A 799 16.09 -17.43 -21.56
C TRP A 799 14.97 -16.48 -22.02
N ALA A 800 14.94 -16.07 -23.29
CA ALA A 800 13.89 -15.20 -23.80
C ALA A 800 12.50 -15.85 -23.76
N GLU A 801 12.43 -17.17 -23.97
CA GLU A 801 11.19 -17.97 -23.93
C GLU A 801 10.76 -18.34 -22.51
N LYS A 802 11.67 -18.90 -21.71
CA LYS A 802 11.38 -19.53 -20.42
C LYS A 802 11.66 -18.62 -19.21
N ARG A 803 12.41 -17.53 -19.41
CA ARG A 803 12.77 -16.53 -18.40
C ARG A 803 13.44 -17.14 -17.16
N PHE A 804 14.61 -17.75 -17.35
CA PHE A 804 15.38 -18.32 -16.24
C PHE A 804 15.61 -17.26 -15.14
N PHE A 805 15.51 -17.69 -13.88
CA PHE A 805 15.57 -16.85 -12.69
C PHE A 805 16.56 -17.43 -11.68
N HIS A 806 17.68 -16.72 -11.48
CA HIS A 806 18.78 -17.15 -10.62
C HIS A 806 18.72 -16.42 -9.26
N TRP A 807 18.03 -17.01 -8.30
CA TRP A 807 17.66 -16.37 -7.02
C TRP A 807 18.78 -15.61 -6.32
N ASP A 808 19.99 -16.18 -6.27
CA ASP A 808 21.16 -15.60 -5.62
C ASP A 808 21.80 -14.43 -6.38
N LEU A 809 21.61 -14.36 -7.71
CA LEU A 809 21.99 -13.20 -8.53
C LEU A 809 20.88 -12.14 -8.63
N GLU A 810 19.63 -12.55 -8.42
CA GLU A 810 18.47 -11.67 -8.49
C GLU A 810 18.22 -10.95 -7.15
N PHE A 811 18.48 -11.62 -6.03
CA PHE A 811 18.35 -11.09 -4.66
C PHE A 811 19.61 -11.34 -3.81
N PRO A 812 20.78 -10.81 -4.21
CA PRO A 812 22.05 -11.15 -3.56
C PRO A 812 22.08 -10.88 -2.05
N GLU A 813 21.36 -9.86 -1.57
CA GLU A 813 21.23 -9.50 -0.15
C GLU A 813 20.49 -10.54 0.70
N VAL A 814 19.78 -11.49 0.08
CA VAL A 814 19.09 -12.61 0.76
C VAL A 814 20.03 -13.81 0.91
N PHE A 815 21.05 -13.94 0.05
CA PHE A 815 21.92 -15.11 -0.02
C PHE A 815 23.36 -14.83 0.44
N VAL A 816 23.76 -13.57 0.58
CA VAL A 816 25.11 -13.14 0.97
C VAL A 816 25.11 -12.51 2.37
N ASP A 817 26.05 -12.92 3.22
CA ASP A 817 26.41 -12.21 4.44
C ASP A 817 27.36 -11.07 4.08
N LEU A 818 26.83 -9.87 4.17
CA LEU A 818 27.50 -8.69 3.64
C LEU A 818 28.51 -8.10 4.64
N ALA A 819 28.40 -8.45 5.93
CA ALA A 819 29.40 -8.10 6.93
C ALA A 819 30.67 -8.93 6.74
N ARG A 820 30.50 -10.20 6.38
CA ARG A 820 31.61 -11.13 6.10
C ARG A 820 32.08 -11.07 4.65
N ARG A 821 31.30 -10.46 3.75
CA ARG A 821 31.49 -10.49 2.29
C ARG A 821 31.64 -11.92 1.79
N ASP A 822 30.77 -12.79 2.27
CA ASP A 822 30.76 -14.22 1.99
C ASP A 822 29.31 -14.69 1.88
N TRP A 823 29.09 -15.90 1.38
CA TRP A 823 27.75 -16.51 1.36
C TRP A 823 27.19 -16.64 2.77
N ALA A 824 25.90 -16.34 2.94
CA ALA A 824 25.26 -16.48 4.24
C ALA A 824 25.24 -17.95 4.69
N GLU A 825 25.43 -18.19 5.99
CA GLU A 825 25.42 -19.54 6.58
C GLU A 825 24.04 -20.20 6.48
N ASN A 826 22.96 -19.40 6.59
CA ASN A 826 21.59 -19.83 6.35
C ASN A 826 20.93 -18.89 5.31
N PRO A 827 21.25 -19.06 4.02
CA PRO A 827 20.79 -18.17 2.96
C PRO A 827 19.34 -18.48 2.58
N GLY A 828 18.56 -17.45 2.27
CA GLY A 828 17.16 -17.60 1.87
C GLY A 828 16.22 -16.66 2.62
N PHE A 829 14.93 -16.79 2.35
CA PHE A 829 13.89 -15.97 2.95
C PHE A 829 13.48 -16.48 4.33
N ASP A 830 13.13 -15.57 5.23
CA ASP A 830 12.53 -15.92 6.54
C ASP A 830 11.15 -16.54 6.37
N ALA A 831 10.42 -16.13 5.33
CA ALA A 831 9.13 -16.65 4.98
C ALA A 831 8.89 -16.63 3.47
N VAL A 832 8.19 -17.66 2.99
CA VAL A 832 7.61 -17.69 1.65
C VAL A 832 6.09 -17.76 1.80
N ILE A 833 5.40 -16.81 1.20
CA ILE A 833 3.94 -16.73 1.15
C ILE A 833 3.49 -16.79 -0.31
N GLY A 834 2.20 -16.99 -0.54
CA GLY A 834 1.65 -17.00 -1.89
C GLY A 834 0.44 -17.90 -1.97
N ASN A 835 -0.20 -17.89 -3.13
CA ASN A 835 -1.40 -18.67 -3.36
C ASN A 835 -1.05 -20.17 -3.39
N PRO A 836 -1.61 -21.02 -2.50
CA PRO A 836 -1.40 -22.45 -2.60
C PRO A 836 -1.97 -22.97 -3.94
N PRO A 837 -1.33 -23.96 -4.59
CA PRO A 837 -1.91 -24.57 -5.77
C PRO A 837 -3.21 -25.28 -5.37
N TYR A 838 -4.36 -24.65 -5.65
CA TYR A 838 -5.65 -25.31 -5.49
C TYR A 838 -5.70 -26.46 -6.50
N VAL A 839 -5.76 -27.69 -6.00
CA VAL A 839 -6.04 -28.86 -6.84
C VAL A 839 -7.41 -28.63 -7.48
N ARG A 840 -7.44 -28.56 -8.80
CA ARG A 840 -8.68 -28.50 -9.59
C ARG A 840 -9.46 -29.80 -9.53
#